data_AF-A0A0V1B1Q0-F1
#
_entry.id   AF-A0A0V1B1Q0-F1
#
_cell.length_a   1.000
_cell.length_b   1.000
_cell.length_c   1.000
_cell.angle_alpha   90.00
_cell.angle_beta   90.00
_cell.angle_gamma   90.00
#
_symmetry.space_group_name_H-M   'P 1'
#
loop_
_entity.id
_entity.type
_entity.pdbx_description
1 polymer ?
#
loop_
_entity_poly.entity_id
_entity_poly.type
_entity_poly.pdbx_seq_one_letter_code
_entity_poly.pdbx_strand_id
1 'polypeptide(L)'
;MILKRAILYKAPAQSRGMTLIAGGGAGNWVANPVDVTQMAAHSFGKVLEHVIAENAANKFIAYNNIPPDVPKVNTKSNSKGLLMMNPQPADEASWIVHTVPGFPKALRGYLFPPEEIQKGHLFICLTIKESEIDAIAMTLKIATPLIYHNDIPAEQINSRPNLKKLISDESRILPPLTVTQEISTAGPGGLKITIYSKGEKSRYEIYRRMLVKKLKTTIKVWTTRDKTLKSDCRIFGRNIRLVTSPIAVNGHANSLENDVSQWLVSDPGNKFCVIDKPYHKSQAKEPAIALCIDAEGIFARQKSVVVIVYKAPAQNVGKALIAGGGAVAWQNTPDLTGVAAHAVVKSLEHVIEANPGNKFIAYNNIPPDVPKVKTKSNSKGVLMMNPNVQDEASWIVHTVPGFPKALRGYVFPLAEIQKGHLFICLTIKESEIDGIAMALRIATPLIYHNDIPDAEIDSRPNLKKLVNAASRLTPPLTVTRQISTADAAGLKVTIYSKGEKSKYEIYRRVLVKKLKTGIKVWTTRDKTLKSDCRILGRRNKFCAIDKPYQKSQTKEPAIAVCIDDATIFGHFNCNAPAQNRGKALIAGANPNAWQNTQDLTGPNGHAVVKSLEHVIMADAANKFIAYSNIPPDVPKVKTKSNSKGVLMMNPQALDEASWIVHTVPGFPKALRGYVFPPAEIQKGHLFICLTIKESEIDAIAMSLRIATPLIYHNDIPDDPVRPNLKKLVNGESRLTPPLTVTRQISTAAAPGLKVTIYSKGEKSKYEIYRKVLVKKLKTSIKVWTTRDKILKTDCRILNRNIKLVTSPITIGGHASSLESDVSQWLISEPGNKFCVIDKPYHKSQTKEPAMAVCIDDATIFGHFNMALRQLIAPAQNAGKALIAGGGAAAWQNIADLTRGAGHAVVKSLEHVNAANPENKFIAYNNIPPDVPKIKTKSNSKGVLMMNPRVADEASWIVHTVPGFPTALRVYAFPPAEIQKGHLFICLTVKESEIDAIAMTLRIATPLLYHNDIPENEINSRPNLQKLAEGRSRFMPPLTVAQEISTAGPGGLKVAIYSKSEKSRYDIYRRVLVKKLKASIKVWTTRDKTLKSDCRILNRNIKLVASPIAVDNQASSLESDVSQWLISEPGNKFCAIDKPYHKSQTKEPAMAVCIDDATIFGHFNRIGQNWEELQPAKMFNN
;
A
#
# COMPACT_ATOMS: atom_id res chain seq x y z
N MET A 1 -45.27 -22.46 -3.05
CA MET A 1 -44.16 -22.40 -4.03
C MET A 1 -42.82 -22.23 -3.29
N ILE A 2 -42.05 -23.27 -2.98
CA ILE A 2 -40.76 -23.09 -2.25
C ILE A 2 -39.61 -23.83 -2.92
N LEU A 3 -39.02 -23.16 -3.91
CA LEU A 3 -37.62 -23.39 -4.27
C LEU A 3 -36.87 -22.06 -4.07
N LYS A 4 -35.94 -22.04 -3.11
CA LYS A 4 -35.15 -20.85 -2.78
C LYS A 4 -34.01 -20.73 -3.80
N ARG A 5 -34.17 -19.84 -4.79
CA ARG A 5 -33.11 -19.26 -5.65
C ARG A 5 -32.10 -20.28 -6.23
N ALA A 6 -32.29 -20.71 -7.48
CA ALA A 6 -31.42 -21.72 -8.10
C ALA A 6 -30.91 -21.33 -9.50
N ILE A 7 -29.67 -21.69 -9.80
CA ILE A 7 -29.10 -21.69 -11.15
C ILE A 7 -28.85 -23.15 -11.54
N LEU A 8 -29.39 -23.59 -12.68
CA LEU A 8 -29.13 -24.92 -13.23
C LEU A 8 -28.40 -24.79 -14.55
N TYR A 9 -27.32 -25.55 -14.70
CA TYR A 9 -26.54 -25.66 -15.92
C TYR A 9 -26.53 -27.12 -16.38
N LYS A 10 -27.10 -27.40 -17.55
CA LYS A 10 -27.06 -28.71 -18.19
C LYS A 10 -25.94 -28.72 -19.23
N ALA A 11 -24.94 -29.57 -19.05
CA ALA A 11 -23.86 -29.69 -20.03
C ALA A 11 -24.34 -30.39 -21.33
N PRO A 12 -23.65 -30.18 -22.47
CA PRO A 12 -23.95 -30.90 -23.70
C PRO A 12 -23.78 -32.41 -23.52
N ALA A 13 -24.63 -33.19 -24.18
CA ALA A 13 -24.66 -34.66 -24.11
C ALA A 13 -24.82 -35.24 -22.68
N GLN A 14 -25.23 -34.41 -21.72
CA GLN A 14 -25.57 -34.83 -20.36
C GLN A 14 -27.07 -34.63 -20.13
N SER A 15 -27.75 -35.71 -19.75
CA SER A 15 -29.16 -35.66 -19.29
C SER A 15 -29.26 -35.12 -17.87
N ARG A 16 -28.19 -35.23 -17.08
CA ARG A 16 -28.13 -34.77 -15.69
C ARG A 16 -27.55 -33.35 -15.61
N GLY A 17 -28.36 -32.42 -15.12
CA GLY A 17 -27.94 -31.03 -14.91
C GLY A 17 -27.10 -30.86 -13.64
N MET A 18 -26.39 -29.74 -13.54
CA MET A 18 -25.74 -29.26 -12.33
C MET A 18 -26.58 -28.11 -11.76
N THR A 19 -26.88 -28.13 -10.46
CA THR A 19 -27.67 -27.09 -9.79
C THR A 19 -26.84 -26.39 -8.72
N LEU A 20 -26.97 -25.07 -8.66
CA LEU A 20 -26.44 -24.20 -7.62
C LEU A 20 -27.61 -23.54 -6.89
N ILE A 21 -27.70 -23.71 -5.56
CA ILE A 21 -28.81 -23.20 -4.74
C ILE A 21 -28.28 -22.12 -3.80
N ALA A 22 -28.90 -20.95 -3.79
CA ALA A 22 -28.50 -19.86 -2.89
C ALA A 22 -29.27 -19.95 -1.55
N GLY A 23 -28.54 -19.99 -0.43
CA GLY A 23 -29.09 -19.90 0.92
C GLY A 23 -29.24 -21.20 1.71
N GLY A 24 -28.82 -22.35 1.17
CA GLY A 24 -28.58 -23.59 1.92
C GLY A 24 -27.08 -23.88 1.96
N GLY A 25 -26.57 -24.58 2.98
CA GLY A 25 -25.14 -24.85 3.19
C GLY A 25 -24.37 -25.56 2.05
N ALA A 26 -25.01 -25.85 0.91
CA ALA A 26 -24.39 -26.37 -0.30
C ALA A 26 -23.96 -25.23 -1.24
N GLY A 27 -22.76 -24.69 -1.02
CA GLY A 27 -22.14 -23.64 -1.87
C GLY A 27 -21.41 -24.16 -3.11
N ASN A 28 -21.76 -25.34 -3.61
CA ASN A 28 -21.15 -25.99 -4.78
C ASN A 28 -22.21 -26.29 -5.85
N TRP A 29 -21.77 -26.42 -7.11
CA TRP A 29 -22.58 -27.08 -8.13
C TRP A 29 -22.79 -28.53 -7.72
N VAL A 30 -24.04 -28.90 -7.48
CA VAL A 30 -24.43 -30.27 -7.12
C VAL A 30 -25.10 -30.91 -8.33
N ALA A 31 -24.77 -32.16 -8.62
CA ALA A 31 -25.48 -32.89 -9.66
C ALA A 31 -26.96 -32.97 -9.28
N ASN A 32 -27.83 -32.66 -10.23
CA ASN A 32 -29.27 -32.78 -10.05
C ASN A 32 -29.61 -34.22 -9.61
N PRO A 33 -30.60 -34.49 -8.75
CA PRO A 33 -30.85 -35.86 -8.26
C PRO A 33 -31.24 -36.82 -9.38
N VAL A 34 -31.89 -36.30 -10.43
CA VAL A 34 -32.33 -37.04 -11.62
C VAL A 34 -32.05 -36.25 -12.90
N ASP A 35 -32.27 -36.91 -14.04
CA ASP A 35 -32.16 -36.29 -15.36
C ASP A 35 -33.22 -35.21 -15.59
N VAL A 36 -32.87 -34.19 -16.37
CA VAL A 36 -33.78 -33.10 -16.72
C VAL A 36 -34.94 -33.54 -17.63
N THR A 37 -34.93 -34.79 -18.10
CA THR A 37 -36.02 -35.39 -18.88
C THR A 37 -37.15 -35.91 -17.99
N GLN A 38 -36.89 -36.12 -16.69
CA GLN A 38 -37.89 -36.59 -15.72
C GLN A 38 -38.51 -35.40 -15.00
N MET A 39 -39.83 -35.35 -14.80
CA MET A 39 -40.48 -34.24 -14.08
C MET A 39 -40.20 -34.26 -12.56
N ALA A 40 -40.19 -35.45 -11.96
CA ALA A 40 -40.09 -35.63 -10.51
C ALA A 40 -38.65 -35.48 -10.01
N ALA A 41 -38.47 -35.31 -8.69
CA ALA A 41 -37.16 -35.38 -8.01
C ALA A 41 -36.08 -34.37 -8.45
N HIS A 42 -36.43 -33.34 -9.24
CA HIS A 42 -35.55 -32.19 -9.42
C HIS A 42 -36.23 -30.84 -9.24
N SER A 43 -35.42 -29.87 -8.81
CA SER A 43 -35.83 -28.53 -8.43
C SER A 43 -36.59 -27.79 -9.54
N PHE A 44 -36.16 -27.97 -10.79
CA PHE A 44 -36.76 -27.30 -11.94
C PHE A 44 -38.10 -27.91 -12.36
N GLY A 45 -38.24 -29.24 -12.36
CA GLY A 45 -39.50 -29.92 -12.64
C GLY A 45 -40.55 -29.55 -11.59
N LYS A 46 -40.13 -29.44 -10.33
CA LYS A 46 -40.99 -28.99 -9.22
C LYS A 46 -41.55 -27.58 -9.41
N VAL A 47 -40.76 -26.65 -9.92
CA VAL A 47 -41.22 -25.26 -10.17
C VAL A 47 -42.20 -25.21 -11.35
N LEU A 48 -42.06 -26.12 -12.31
CA LEU A 48 -42.90 -26.16 -13.51
C LEU A 48 -44.20 -26.95 -13.35
N GLU A 49 -44.45 -27.61 -12.22
CA GLU A 49 -45.67 -28.41 -12.00
C GLU A 49 -46.95 -27.66 -12.37
N HIS A 50 -47.02 -26.37 -12.09
CA HIS A 50 -48.18 -25.51 -12.37
C HIS A 50 -48.13 -24.80 -13.73
N VAL A 51 -47.05 -24.99 -14.49
CA VAL A 51 -46.88 -24.50 -15.85
C VAL A 51 -47.25 -25.59 -16.87
N ILE A 52 -47.04 -26.86 -16.50
CA ILE A 52 -47.29 -28.03 -17.37
C ILE A 52 -48.66 -28.67 -17.15
N ALA A 53 -49.32 -28.37 -16.04
CA ALA A 53 -50.65 -28.84 -15.69
C ALA A 53 -51.45 -27.69 -15.07
N GLU A 54 -52.77 -27.70 -15.29
CA GLU A 54 -53.66 -26.63 -14.81
C GLU A 54 -53.67 -26.56 -13.28
N ASN A 55 -53.60 -25.33 -12.76
CA ASN A 55 -53.70 -25.05 -11.34
C ASN A 55 -54.63 -23.86 -11.10
N ALA A 56 -55.55 -24.01 -10.15
CA ALA A 56 -56.53 -22.96 -9.86
C ALA A 56 -55.89 -21.69 -9.27
N ALA A 57 -54.81 -21.84 -8.49
CA ALA A 57 -54.18 -20.75 -7.76
C ALA A 57 -53.05 -20.06 -8.56
N ASN A 58 -52.14 -20.82 -9.18
CA ASN A 58 -50.98 -20.23 -9.85
C ASN A 58 -51.29 -19.78 -11.27
N LYS A 59 -50.83 -18.58 -11.63
CA LYS A 59 -50.98 -17.94 -12.95
C LYS A 59 -49.62 -17.52 -13.48
N PHE A 60 -49.44 -17.55 -14.79
CA PHE A 60 -48.15 -17.29 -15.42
C PHE A 60 -48.24 -16.71 -16.84
N ILE A 61 -47.16 -16.04 -17.20
CA ILE A 61 -46.84 -15.69 -18.59
C ILE A 61 -45.67 -16.56 -19.02
N ALA A 62 -45.79 -17.15 -20.20
CA ALA A 62 -44.70 -17.87 -20.84
C ALA A 62 -44.28 -17.15 -22.12
N TYR A 63 -42.97 -16.96 -22.27
CA TYR A 63 -42.39 -16.30 -23.43
C TYR A 63 -41.20 -17.09 -23.98
N ASN A 64 -41.11 -17.22 -25.30
CA ASN A 64 -40.04 -17.94 -25.98
C ASN A 64 -40.01 -17.53 -27.46
N ASN A 65 -38.81 -17.33 -28.02
CA ASN A 65 -38.66 -17.03 -29.44
C ASN A 65 -38.84 -18.24 -30.37
N ILE A 66 -38.76 -19.45 -29.82
CA ILE A 66 -39.10 -20.71 -30.47
C ILE A 66 -40.04 -21.44 -29.51
N PRO A 67 -41.31 -21.02 -29.38
CA PRO A 67 -42.25 -21.67 -28.48
C PRO A 67 -42.58 -23.09 -28.99
N PRO A 68 -42.96 -24.02 -28.11
CA PRO A 68 -43.34 -25.36 -28.53
C PRO A 68 -44.58 -25.33 -29.41
N ASP A 69 -44.60 -26.20 -30.41
CA ASP A 69 -45.77 -26.48 -31.27
C ASP A 69 -46.29 -25.25 -32.08
N VAL A 70 -45.52 -24.15 -32.17
CA VAL A 70 -45.82 -23.01 -33.06
C VAL A 70 -44.76 -22.88 -34.15
N PRO A 71 -45.03 -23.32 -35.39
CA PRO A 71 -44.08 -23.21 -36.49
C PRO A 71 -44.00 -21.77 -37.03
N LYS A 72 -42.81 -21.37 -37.48
CA LYS A 72 -42.54 -20.13 -38.25
C LYS A 72 -42.83 -18.79 -37.53
N VAL A 73 -42.45 -18.67 -36.26
CA VAL A 73 -42.57 -17.38 -35.55
C VAL A 73 -41.47 -16.40 -36.00
N ASN A 74 -41.87 -15.20 -36.42
CA ASN A 74 -40.96 -14.13 -36.79
C ASN A 74 -40.77 -13.15 -35.61
N THR A 75 -39.81 -13.44 -34.73
CA THR A 75 -39.38 -12.51 -33.67
C THR A 75 -37.88 -12.26 -33.72
N LYS A 76 -37.49 -11.03 -33.36
CA LYS A 76 -36.08 -10.63 -33.24
C LYS A 76 -35.53 -10.81 -31.82
N SER A 77 -36.37 -11.13 -30.85
CA SER A 77 -35.94 -11.41 -29.47
C SER A 77 -35.44 -12.85 -29.35
N ASN A 78 -34.47 -13.10 -28.47
CA ASN A 78 -34.02 -14.45 -28.12
C ASN A 78 -34.46 -14.86 -26.71
N SER A 79 -35.12 -13.96 -25.99
CA SER A 79 -35.53 -14.12 -24.61
C SER A 79 -36.50 -15.29 -24.45
N LYS A 80 -36.26 -16.13 -23.44
CA LYS A 80 -37.15 -17.23 -23.06
C LYS A 80 -37.28 -17.31 -21.54
N GLY A 81 -38.47 -17.63 -21.05
CA GLY A 81 -38.73 -17.68 -19.62
C GLY A 81 -40.20 -17.72 -19.24
N LEU A 82 -40.43 -17.69 -17.94
CA LEU A 82 -41.72 -17.78 -17.29
C LEU A 82 -41.79 -16.76 -16.15
N LEU A 83 -42.87 -16.00 -16.10
CA LEU A 83 -43.18 -15.12 -14.98
C LEU A 83 -44.45 -15.63 -14.31
N MET A 84 -44.33 -16.11 -13.08
CA MET A 84 -45.40 -16.78 -12.34
C MET A 84 -45.79 -15.98 -11.10
N MET A 85 -47.08 -15.98 -10.77
CA MET A 85 -47.63 -15.40 -9.55
C MET A 85 -48.77 -16.27 -9.01
N ASN A 86 -49.01 -16.18 -7.71
CA ASN A 86 -50.25 -16.63 -7.11
C ASN A 86 -51.04 -15.38 -6.68
N PRO A 87 -52.20 -15.08 -7.27
CA PRO A 87 -52.97 -13.87 -6.95
C PRO A 87 -53.78 -13.99 -5.65
N GLN A 88 -53.77 -15.15 -4.97
CA GLN A 88 -54.51 -15.37 -3.73
C GLN A 88 -53.72 -14.94 -2.47
N PRO A 89 -52.49 -15.45 -2.21
CA PRO A 89 -51.64 -14.97 -1.12
C PRO A 89 -50.74 -13.80 -1.55
N ALA A 90 -50.48 -12.87 -0.64
CA ALA A 90 -49.55 -11.77 -0.88
C ALA A 90 -48.10 -12.28 -1.03
N ASP A 91 -47.35 -11.70 -1.98
CA ASP A 91 -45.90 -11.89 -2.17
C ASP A 91 -45.43 -13.29 -2.61
N GLU A 92 -46.26 -14.06 -3.33
CA GLU A 92 -45.87 -15.34 -3.93
C GLU A 92 -45.69 -15.22 -5.46
N ALA A 93 -44.46 -14.90 -5.89
CA ALA A 93 -44.11 -14.80 -7.30
C ALA A 93 -42.73 -15.41 -7.62
N SER A 94 -42.56 -15.87 -8.86
CA SER A 94 -41.29 -16.39 -9.36
C SER A 94 -41.02 -16.00 -10.80
N TRP A 95 -39.75 -15.86 -11.13
CA TRP A 95 -39.29 -15.57 -12.49
C TRP A 95 -38.20 -16.56 -12.91
N ILE A 96 -38.42 -17.19 -14.06
CA ILE A 96 -37.54 -18.18 -14.64
C ILE A 96 -37.01 -17.65 -15.97
N VAL A 97 -35.70 -17.70 -16.15
CA VAL A 97 -35.03 -17.41 -17.42
C VAL A 97 -34.31 -18.66 -17.89
N HIS A 98 -34.46 -19.03 -19.16
CA HIS A 98 -33.81 -20.22 -19.72
C HIS A 98 -33.34 -20.03 -21.16
N THR A 99 -32.54 -20.99 -21.64
CA THR A 99 -32.01 -20.98 -23.02
C THR A 99 -32.65 -22.02 -23.94
N VAL A 100 -33.51 -22.91 -23.42
CA VAL A 100 -34.09 -24.05 -24.17
C VAL A 100 -35.18 -23.62 -25.16
N PRO A 101 -35.01 -23.83 -26.48
CA PRO A 101 -36.07 -23.67 -27.48
C PRO A 101 -37.11 -24.81 -27.38
N GLY A 102 -38.36 -24.56 -27.76
CA GLY A 102 -39.43 -25.56 -27.71
C GLY A 102 -39.89 -25.92 -26.29
N PHE A 103 -39.62 -25.07 -25.30
CA PHE A 103 -39.85 -25.36 -23.88
C PHE A 103 -40.31 -24.11 -23.10
N PRO A 104 -41.11 -24.26 -22.02
CA PRO A 104 -41.92 -25.43 -21.67
C PRO A 104 -43.21 -25.52 -22.50
N LYS A 105 -43.85 -26.70 -22.52
CA LYS A 105 -45.20 -26.86 -23.08
C LYS A 105 -46.25 -26.41 -22.05
N ALA A 106 -46.75 -25.18 -22.21
CA ALA A 106 -47.76 -24.63 -21.31
C ALA A 106 -49.02 -25.52 -21.27
N LEU A 107 -49.37 -26.00 -20.07
CA LEU A 107 -50.54 -26.83 -19.75
C LEU A 107 -50.65 -28.16 -20.53
N ARG A 108 -49.53 -28.67 -21.08
CA ARG A 108 -49.52 -29.88 -21.94
C ARG A 108 -48.48 -30.92 -21.52
N GLY A 109 -48.17 -30.97 -20.21
CA GLY A 109 -47.23 -31.93 -19.64
C GLY A 109 -45.76 -31.53 -19.77
N TYR A 110 -44.91 -32.22 -19.00
CA TYR A 110 -43.47 -32.00 -18.99
C TYR A 110 -42.81 -32.76 -20.15
N LEU A 111 -42.17 -32.04 -21.06
CA LEU A 111 -41.31 -32.63 -22.08
C LEU A 111 -40.10 -31.74 -22.32
N PHE A 112 -38.92 -32.23 -21.92
CA PHE A 112 -37.65 -31.61 -22.33
C PHE A 112 -37.36 -31.99 -23.79
N PRO A 113 -37.11 -31.04 -24.71
CA PRO A 113 -36.90 -31.34 -26.12
C PRO A 113 -35.71 -32.30 -26.35
N PRO A 114 -35.89 -33.45 -27.01
CA PRO A 114 -34.81 -34.43 -27.19
C PRO A 114 -33.58 -33.88 -27.92
N GLU A 115 -33.79 -33.01 -28.91
CA GLU A 115 -32.71 -32.36 -29.68
C GLU A 115 -31.81 -31.46 -28.81
N GLU A 116 -32.34 -30.95 -27.70
CA GLU A 116 -31.65 -30.03 -26.79
C GLU A 116 -30.86 -30.77 -25.70
N ILE A 117 -30.97 -32.11 -25.60
CA ILE A 117 -30.13 -32.93 -24.71
C ILE A 117 -28.67 -32.86 -25.16
N GLN A 118 -28.42 -32.74 -26.47
CA GLN A 118 -27.07 -32.66 -27.03
C GLN A 118 -26.41 -31.30 -26.83
N LYS A 119 -27.14 -30.27 -26.36
CA LYS A 119 -26.64 -28.90 -26.20
C LYS A 119 -26.54 -28.48 -24.74
N GLY A 120 -25.67 -27.52 -24.46
CA GLY A 120 -25.51 -26.89 -23.15
C GLY A 120 -26.62 -25.86 -22.91
N HIS A 121 -27.26 -25.91 -21.74
CA HIS A 121 -28.37 -25.02 -21.37
C HIS A 121 -28.22 -24.44 -19.98
N LEU A 122 -28.73 -23.22 -19.80
CA LEU A 122 -28.72 -22.51 -18.53
C LEU A 122 -30.14 -22.13 -18.15
N PHE A 123 -30.44 -22.29 -16.86
CA PHE A 123 -31.69 -21.90 -16.22
C PHE A 123 -31.39 -21.07 -14.98
N ILE A 124 -32.16 -20.02 -14.77
CA ILE A 124 -32.17 -19.24 -13.53
C ILE A 124 -33.60 -19.22 -13.02
N CYS A 125 -33.79 -19.58 -11.75
CA CYS A 125 -35.06 -19.53 -11.05
C CYS A 125 -34.95 -18.59 -9.86
N LEU A 126 -35.79 -17.55 -9.85
CA LEU A 126 -35.80 -16.49 -8.84
C LEU A 126 -37.15 -16.47 -8.14
N THR A 127 -37.14 -16.49 -6.81
CA THR A 127 -38.31 -16.11 -6.00
C THR A 127 -38.30 -14.60 -5.85
N ILE A 128 -39.34 -13.93 -6.32
CA ILE A 128 -39.45 -12.46 -6.36
C ILE A 128 -40.65 -12.02 -5.52
N LYS A 129 -40.65 -10.77 -5.06
CA LYS A 129 -41.86 -10.18 -4.50
C LYS A 129 -42.84 -9.86 -5.62
N GLU A 130 -44.11 -9.88 -5.29
CA GLU A 130 -45.17 -9.56 -6.27
C GLU A 130 -45.06 -8.10 -6.77
N SER A 131 -44.55 -7.20 -5.92
CA SER A 131 -44.26 -5.80 -6.28
C SER A 131 -43.22 -5.64 -7.39
N GLU A 132 -42.33 -6.60 -7.60
CA GLU A 132 -41.25 -6.53 -8.60
C GLU A 132 -41.72 -6.87 -10.01
N ILE A 133 -42.93 -7.42 -10.15
CA ILE A 133 -43.47 -7.93 -11.42
C ILE A 133 -43.58 -6.82 -12.48
N ASP A 134 -44.04 -5.63 -12.10
CA ASP A 134 -44.19 -4.52 -13.06
C ASP A 134 -42.82 -3.98 -13.52
N ALA A 135 -41.81 -4.00 -12.65
CA ALA A 135 -40.43 -3.65 -13.02
C ALA A 135 -39.83 -4.66 -14.01
N ILE A 136 -40.05 -5.97 -13.79
CA ILE A 136 -39.65 -7.02 -14.74
C ILE A 136 -40.39 -6.84 -16.06
N ALA A 137 -41.71 -6.61 -16.03
CA ALA A 137 -42.53 -6.41 -17.21
C ALA A 137 -42.05 -5.22 -18.06
N MET A 138 -41.60 -4.13 -17.43
CA MET A 138 -40.98 -3.00 -18.14
C MET A 138 -39.73 -3.42 -18.93
N THR A 139 -38.87 -4.26 -18.34
CA THR A 139 -37.65 -4.73 -19.03
C THR A 139 -37.95 -5.72 -20.15
N LEU A 140 -38.94 -6.60 -19.97
CA LEU A 140 -39.41 -7.52 -21.00
C LEU A 140 -40.07 -6.74 -22.14
N LYS A 141 -40.87 -5.71 -21.87
CA LYS A 141 -41.47 -4.85 -22.91
C LYS A 141 -40.40 -4.29 -23.85
N ILE A 142 -39.27 -3.83 -23.31
CA ILE A 142 -38.15 -3.31 -24.11
C ILE A 142 -37.43 -4.42 -24.92
N ALA A 143 -37.36 -5.63 -24.39
CA ALA A 143 -36.75 -6.79 -25.05
C ALA A 143 -37.68 -7.48 -26.06
N THR A 144 -38.96 -7.08 -26.11
CA THR A 144 -40.01 -7.56 -27.02
C THR A 144 -40.01 -9.09 -27.21
N PRO A 145 -40.07 -9.89 -26.13
CA PRO A 145 -40.16 -11.33 -26.24
C PRO A 145 -41.52 -11.73 -26.82
N LEU A 146 -41.57 -12.87 -27.51
CA LEU A 146 -42.85 -13.44 -27.93
C LEU A 146 -43.51 -14.12 -26.73
N ILE A 147 -44.66 -13.60 -26.31
CA ILE A 147 -45.54 -14.24 -25.32
C ILE A 147 -46.43 -15.23 -26.06
N TYR A 148 -46.40 -16.50 -25.64
CA TYR A 148 -47.20 -17.56 -26.25
C TYR A 148 -48.24 -18.15 -25.30
N HIS A 149 -48.19 -17.78 -24.02
CA HIS A 149 -49.20 -18.13 -23.02
C HIS A 149 -49.31 -17.03 -21.97
N ASN A 150 -50.54 -16.72 -21.56
CA ASN A 150 -50.87 -15.82 -20.46
C ASN A 150 -52.25 -16.20 -19.89
N ASP A 151 -52.30 -16.52 -18.60
CA ASP A 151 -53.55 -16.78 -17.87
C ASP A 151 -53.70 -15.85 -16.65
N ILE A 152 -52.91 -14.77 -16.56
CA ILE A 152 -53.02 -13.79 -15.47
C ILE A 152 -54.37 -13.06 -15.54
N PRO A 153 -55.13 -12.97 -14.43
CA PRO A 153 -56.43 -12.31 -14.39
C PRO A 153 -56.38 -10.84 -14.82
N ALA A 154 -57.45 -10.35 -15.45
CA ALA A 154 -57.53 -8.97 -15.94
C ALA A 154 -57.33 -7.92 -14.84
N GLU A 155 -57.78 -8.18 -13.61
CA GLU A 155 -57.54 -7.32 -12.45
C GLU A 155 -56.05 -7.15 -12.13
N GLN A 156 -55.30 -8.26 -12.17
CA GLN A 156 -53.85 -8.30 -11.93
C GLN A 156 -53.05 -7.66 -13.07
N ILE A 157 -53.59 -7.71 -14.30
CA ILE A 157 -53.03 -7.01 -15.47
C ILE A 157 -53.31 -5.51 -15.38
N ASN A 158 -54.54 -5.12 -15.07
CA ASN A 158 -54.96 -3.72 -15.05
C ASN A 158 -54.31 -2.91 -13.92
N SER A 159 -53.99 -3.54 -12.80
CA SER A 159 -53.23 -2.92 -11.70
C SER A 159 -51.75 -2.68 -12.03
N ARG A 160 -51.21 -3.27 -13.11
CA ARG A 160 -49.79 -3.23 -13.48
C ARG A 160 -49.60 -2.67 -14.89
N PRO A 161 -49.28 -1.36 -15.04
CA PRO A 161 -49.30 -0.69 -16.33
C PRO A 161 -48.26 -1.23 -17.32
N ASN A 162 -47.08 -1.66 -16.87
CA ASN A 162 -46.08 -2.23 -17.77
C ASN A 162 -46.42 -3.68 -18.14
N LEU A 163 -47.02 -4.44 -17.22
CA LEU A 163 -47.55 -5.78 -17.50
C LEU A 163 -48.67 -5.74 -18.54
N LYS A 164 -49.65 -4.83 -18.37
CA LYS A 164 -50.71 -4.60 -19.36
C LYS A 164 -50.15 -4.30 -20.74
N LYS A 165 -49.16 -3.40 -20.81
CA LYS A 165 -48.51 -3.01 -22.07
C LYS A 165 -47.64 -4.11 -22.69
N LEU A 166 -47.11 -5.01 -21.88
CA LEU A 166 -46.35 -6.17 -22.34
C LEU A 166 -47.28 -7.21 -22.99
N ILE A 167 -48.48 -7.41 -22.44
CA ILE A 167 -49.47 -8.38 -22.95
C ILE A 167 -50.26 -7.81 -24.13
N SER A 168 -50.56 -6.50 -24.14
CA SER A 168 -51.39 -5.85 -25.17
C SER A 168 -50.64 -5.52 -26.47
N ASP A 169 -49.44 -6.05 -26.66
CA ASP A 169 -48.58 -5.92 -27.85
C ASP A 169 -48.39 -4.48 -28.38
N GLU A 170 -48.24 -3.52 -27.45
CA GLU A 170 -48.14 -2.11 -27.78
C GLU A 170 -46.77 -1.79 -28.43
N SER A 171 -46.72 -1.83 -29.77
CA SER A 171 -45.49 -1.82 -30.58
C SER A 171 -44.67 -0.52 -30.56
N ARG A 172 -45.23 0.60 -30.07
CA ARG A 172 -44.54 1.89 -30.01
C ARG A 172 -43.77 2.05 -28.69
N ILE A 173 -42.49 1.69 -28.72
CA ILE A 173 -41.54 2.04 -27.67
C ILE A 173 -41.00 3.45 -27.92
N LEU A 174 -41.47 4.42 -27.12
CA LEU A 174 -40.91 5.78 -27.08
C LEU A 174 -39.60 5.80 -26.25
N PRO A 175 -38.68 6.74 -26.50
CA PRO A 175 -37.48 6.89 -25.69
C PRO A 175 -37.79 7.01 -24.18
N PRO A 176 -36.98 6.41 -23.29
CA PRO A 176 -35.68 5.79 -23.57
C PRO A 176 -35.76 4.37 -24.15
N LEU A 177 -34.98 4.11 -25.20
CA LEU A 177 -34.92 2.81 -25.92
C LEU A 177 -34.04 1.76 -25.22
N THR A 178 -33.55 2.07 -24.02
CA THR A 178 -32.80 1.18 -23.14
C THR A 178 -33.25 1.41 -21.72
N VAL A 179 -33.33 0.35 -20.91
CA VAL A 179 -33.74 0.43 -19.51
C VAL A 179 -32.78 -0.38 -18.64
N THR A 180 -32.59 0.07 -17.40
CA THR A 180 -31.88 -0.65 -16.36
C THR A 180 -32.80 -0.68 -15.14
N GLN A 181 -33.15 -1.85 -14.66
CA GLN A 181 -33.94 -2.02 -13.44
C GLN A 181 -33.18 -2.85 -12.42
N GLU A 182 -33.37 -2.52 -11.14
CA GLU A 182 -32.87 -3.32 -10.03
C GLU A 182 -34.05 -3.92 -9.28
N ILE A 183 -34.02 -5.23 -9.09
CA ILE A 183 -35.02 -5.98 -8.32
C ILE A 183 -34.32 -6.73 -7.19
N SER A 184 -35.08 -7.10 -6.17
CA SER A 184 -34.60 -7.95 -5.07
C SER A 184 -35.42 -9.22 -4.95
N THR A 185 -34.74 -10.34 -4.73
CA THR A 185 -35.43 -11.63 -4.45
C THR A 185 -36.08 -11.62 -3.06
N ALA A 186 -37.18 -12.36 -2.89
CA ALA A 186 -37.92 -12.46 -1.64
C ALA A 186 -37.13 -13.22 -0.54
N GLY A 187 -37.34 -12.87 0.73
CA GLY A 187 -36.74 -13.49 1.93
C GLY A 187 -35.53 -12.75 2.55
N PRO A 188 -35.10 -13.10 3.78
CA PRO A 188 -33.97 -12.46 4.46
C PRO A 188 -32.68 -12.54 3.63
N GLY A 189 -31.98 -11.41 3.45
CA GLY A 189 -30.77 -11.36 2.61
C GLY A 189 -31.06 -11.54 1.10
N GLY A 190 -32.12 -10.91 0.59
CA GLY A 190 -32.46 -10.83 -0.85
C GLY A 190 -31.24 -10.58 -1.75
N LEU A 191 -31.03 -11.45 -2.75
CA LEU A 191 -30.07 -11.18 -3.83
C LEU A 191 -30.52 -9.96 -4.62
N LYS A 192 -29.59 -9.03 -4.85
CA LYS A 192 -29.77 -7.90 -5.76
C LYS A 192 -29.54 -8.34 -7.19
N ILE A 193 -30.48 -7.97 -8.05
CA ILE A 193 -30.49 -8.37 -9.45
C ILE A 193 -30.67 -7.13 -10.30
N THR A 194 -29.76 -6.89 -11.22
CA THR A 194 -29.83 -5.79 -12.17
C THR A 194 -30.17 -6.33 -13.56
N ILE A 195 -31.26 -5.84 -14.14
CA ILE A 195 -31.74 -6.20 -15.46
C ILE A 195 -31.39 -5.07 -16.43
N TYR A 196 -30.65 -5.38 -17.50
CA TYR A 196 -30.34 -4.46 -18.58
C TYR A 196 -31.13 -4.89 -19.82
N SER A 197 -31.94 -4.00 -20.39
CA SER A 197 -32.72 -4.30 -21.58
C SER A 197 -32.57 -3.20 -22.63
N LYS A 198 -32.51 -3.59 -23.90
CA LYS A 198 -32.44 -2.68 -25.05
C LYS A 198 -33.46 -3.08 -26.12
N GLY A 199 -34.08 -2.07 -26.72
CA GLY A 199 -34.95 -2.25 -27.87
C GLY A 199 -34.19 -2.26 -29.19
N GLU A 200 -34.84 -2.74 -30.25
CA GLU A 200 -34.28 -2.83 -31.60
C GLU A 200 -33.76 -1.47 -32.12
N LYS A 201 -34.54 -0.42 -31.88
CA LYS A 201 -34.25 0.96 -32.34
C LYS A 201 -33.07 1.60 -31.62
N SER A 202 -32.61 1.05 -30.49
CA SER A 202 -31.48 1.62 -29.73
C SER A 202 -30.16 1.60 -30.50
N ARG A 203 -30.00 0.66 -31.45
CA ARG A 203 -28.75 0.40 -32.17
C ARG A 203 -27.53 0.14 -31.26
N TYR A 204 -27.76 -0.14 -29.97
CA TYR A 204 -26.69 -0.36 -28.99
C TYR A 204 -26.23 -1.81 -29.02
N GLU A 205 -24.93 -2.02 -28.95
CA GLU A 205 -24.30 -3.32 -28.74
C GLU A 205 -24.38 -3.62 -27.22
N ILE A 206 -25.13 -4.66 -26.81
CA ILE A 206 -25.47 -4.88 -25.39
C ILE A 206 -24.22 -5.07 -24.49
N TYR A 207 -23.19 -5.76 -24.96
CA TYR A 207 -22.00 -6.07 -24.17
C TYR A 207 -21.19 -4.81 -23.86
N ARG A 208 -20.73 -4.09 -24.87
CA ARG A 208 -19.87 -2.91 -24.71
C ARG A 208 -20.64 -1.65 -24.35
N ARG A 209 -21.72 -1.34 -25.08
CA ARG A 209 -22.42 -0.05 -24.94
C ARG A 209 -23.34 -0.03 -23.74
N MET A 210 -23.77 -1.19 -23.24
CA MET A 210 -24.51 -1.29 -21.99
C MET A 210 -23.70 -1.94 -20.87
N LEU A 211 -23.38 -3.23 -20.96
CA LEU A 211 -22.85 -4.00 -19.82
C LEU A 211 -21.48 -3.48 -19.36
N VAL A 212 -20.49 -3.30 -20.23
CA VAL A 212 -19.17 -2.74 -19.85
C VAL A 212 -19.28 -1.31 -19.32
N LYS A 213 -20.17 -0.49 -19.89
CA LYS A 213 -20.38 0.89 -19.43
C LYS A 213 -21.07 0.96 -18.07
N LYS A 214 -22.08 0.12 -17.84
CA LYS A 214 -22.91 0.12 -16.62
C LYS A 214 -22.24 -0.64 -15.48
N LEU A 215 -21.63 -1.80 -15.75
CA LEU A 215 -20.92 -2.60 -14.74
C LEU A 215 -19.60 -1.96 -14.30
N LYS A 216 -19.02 -1.08 -15.13
CA LYS A 216 -17.77 -0.35 -14.87
C LYS A 216 -16.53 -1.24 -14.61
N THR A 217 -16.58 -2.52 -14.97
CA THR A 217 -15.50 -3.49 -14.81
C THR A 217 -15.10 -4.11 -16.15
N THR A 218 -13.95 -4.82 -16.18
CA THR A 218 -13.69 -5.79 -17.26
C THR A 218 -14.72 -6.91 -17.13
N ILE A 219 -15.17 -7.46 -18.26
CA ILE A 219 -16.07 -8.61 -18.30
C ILE A 219 -15.39 -9.77 -19.03
N LYS A 220 -15.52 -10.99 -18.49
CA LYS A 220 -15.20 -12.23 -19.20
C LYS A 220 -16.50 -12.81 -19.75
N VAL A 221 -16.57 -13.07 -21.04
CA VAL A 221 -17.80 -13.45 -21.74
C VAL A 221 -17.66 -14.83 -22.34
N TRP A 222 -18.60 -15.71 -21.99
CA TRP A 222 -18.86 -16.98 -22.65
C TRP A 222 -20.02 -16.81 -23.62
N THR A 223 -19.72 -16.90 -24.92
CA THR A 223 -20.69 -16.67 -25.99
C THR A 223 -20.11 -17.14 -27.31
N THR A 224 -20.96 -17.60 -28.22
CA THR A 224 -20.60 -17.71 -29.63
C THR A 224 -20.28 -16.33 -30.21
N ARG A 225 -19.46 -16.30 -31.27
CA ARG A 225 -18.92 -15.07 -31.86
C ARG A 225 -18.95 -15.13 -33.38
N ASP A 226 -19.14 -13.97 -33.99
CA ASP A 226 -18.87 -13.80 -35.41
C ASP A 226 -17.38 -13.42 -35.65
N LYS A 227 -16.93 -13.44 -36.90
CA LYS A 227 -15.54 -13.08 -37.25
C LYS A 227 -15.24 -11.57 -37.10
N THR A 228 -16.26 -10.76 -36.83
CA THR A 228 -16.17 -9.28 -36.88
C THR A 228 -15.98 -8.65 -35.50
N LEU A 229 -16.64 -9.16 -34.47
CA LEU A 229 -16.47 -8.72 -33.09
C LEU A 229 -15.35 -9.51 -32.40
N LYS A 230 -14.22 -8.84 -32.21
CA LYS A 230 -13.07 -9.37 -31.46
C LYS A 230 -13.17 -9.00 -29.98
N SER A 231 -12.28 -9.58 -29.17
CA SER A 231 -12.01 -9.05 -27.82
C SER A 231 -11.78 -7.55 -27.90
N ASP A 232 -12.57 -6.78 -27.14
CA ASP A 232 -12.59 -5.33 -27.25
C ASP A 232 -11.84 -4.69 -26.08
N CYS A 233 -10.75 -3.98 -26.39
CA CYS A 233 -9.96 -3.19 -25.46
C CYS A 233 -10.15 -1.66 -25.67
N ARG A 234 -11.16 -1.26 -26.46
CA ARG A 234 -11.41 0.15 -26.83
C ARG A 234 -12.00 0.98 -25.69
N ILE A 235 -12.46 0.35 -24.60
CA ILE A 235 -12.81 1.06 -23.36
C ILE A 235 -11.62 0.95 -22.41
N PHE A 236 -11.00 2.09 -22.16
CA PHE A 236 -9.78 2.17 -21.38
C PHE A 236 -9.99 1.69 -19.92
N GLY A 237 -9.23 0.67 -19.50
CA GLY A 237 -9.37 0.04 -18.19
C GLY A 237 -10.51 -0.99 -18.06
N ARG A 238 -11.34 -1.20 -19.09
CA ARG A 238 -12.46 -2.17 -19.08
C ARG A 238 -12.51 -2.94 -20.39
N ASN A 239 -12.18 -4.22 -20.34
CA ASN A 239 -12.08 -5.04 -21.54
C ASN A 239 -13.24 -6.02 -21.63
N ILE A 240 -13.61 -6.40 -22.86
CA ILE A 240 -14.38 -7.61 -23.13
C ILE A 240 -13.37 -8.72 -23.40
N ARG A 241 -13.18 -9.60 -22.42
CA ARG A 241 -12.34 -10.79 -22.54
C ARG A 241 -13.24 -11.95 -22.95
N LEU A 242 -12.90 -12.65 -24.01
CA LEU A 242 -13.64 -13.83 -24.42
C LEU A 242 -13.08 -15.05 -23.68
N VAL A 243 -13.96 -15.86 -23.11
CA VAL A 243 -13.58 -17.13 -22.49
C VAL A 243 -13.19 -18.10 -23.61
N THR A 244 -12.06 -18.78 -23.45
CA THR A 244 -11.57 -19.75 -24.42
C THR A 244 -12.33 -21.07 -24.25
N SER A 245 -12.88 -21.61 -25.34
CA SER A 245 -13.44 -22.96 -25.42
C SER A 245 -12.32 -24.01 -25.46
N PRO A 246 -12.45 -25.17 -24.80
CA PRO A 246 -13.57 -25.59 -23.95
C PRO A 246 -13.46 -25.07 -22.49
N ILE A 247 -14.59 -25.02 -21.78
CA ILE A 247 -14.66 -24.85 -20.32
C ILE A 247 -15.02 -26.18 -19.65
N ALA A 248 -14.78 -26.29 -18.34
CA ALA A 248 -15.29 -27.41 -17.54
C ALA A 248 -16.30 -26.90 -16.50
N VAL A 249 -17.49 -27.52 -16.45
CA VAL A 249 -18.48 -27.29 -15.39
C VAL A 249 -18.54 -28.55 -14.54
N ASN A 250 -17.96 -28.48 -13.33
CA ASN A 250 -17.84 -29.60 -12.39
C ASN A 250 -17.29 -30.90 -13.00
N GLY A 251 -16.24 -30.80 -13.83
CA GLY A 251 -15.61 -31.96 -14.50
C GLY A 251 -16.15 -32.29 -15.89
N HIS A 252 -17.30 -31.74 -16.29
CA HIS A 252 -17.82 -31.92 -17.65
C HIS A 252 -17.24 -30.88 -18.61
N ALA A 253 -16.53 -31.34 -19.63
CA ALA A 253 -16.04 -30.48 -20.70
C ALA A 253 -17.20 -29.96 -21.55
N ASN A 254 -17.16 -28.68 -21.88
CA ASN A 254 -18.18 -27.99 -22.64
C ASN A 254 -17.51 -27.04 -23.64
N SER A 255 -17.95 -27.08 -24.89
CA SER A 255 -17.43 -26.25 -25.96
C SER A 255 -18.45 -25.21 -26.40
N LEU A 256 -17.98 -24.07 -26.90
CA LEU A 256 -18.84 -22.99 -27.39
C LEU A 256 -19.77 -23.43 -28.52
N GLU A 257 -19.35 -24.40 -29.33
CA GLU A 257 -20.12 -24.94 -30.45
C GLU A 257 -21.32 -25.77 -29.98
N ASN A 258 -21.22 -26.35 -28.79
CA ASN A 258 -22.23 -27.25 -28.23
C ASN A 258 -23.03 -26.59 -27.09
N ASP A 259 -22.82 -25.31 -26.80
CA ASP A 259 -23.50 -24.59 -25.72
C ASP A 259 -24.29 -23.39 -26.27
N VAL A 260 -25.59 -23.35 -25.97
CA VAL A 260 -26.46 -22.25 -26.40
C VAL A 260 -26.59 -21.15 -25.35
N SER A 261 -25.95 -21.28 -24.19
CA SER A 261 -25.95 -20.27 -23.15
C SER A 261 -24.96 -19.14 -23.44
N GLN A 262 -25.37 -17.90 -23.16
CA GLN A 262 -24.50 -16.74 -23.19
C GLN A 262 -24.47 -16.10 -21.81
N TRP A 263 -23.28 -15.98 -21.24
CA TRP A 263 -23.12 -15.40 -19.92
C TRP A 263 -21.79 -14.65 -19.81
N LEU A 264 -21.71 -13.77 -18.83
CA LEU A 264 -20.48 -13.06 -18.49
C LEU A 264 -20.29 -12.97 -16.99
N VAL A 265 -19.04 -12.74 -16.60
CA VAL A 265 -18.67 -12.39 -15.22
C VAL A 265 -17.87 -11.10 -15.21
N SER A 266 -18.03 -10.28 -14.18
CA SER A 266 -17.13 -9.15 -13.93
C SER A 266 -15.71 -9.65 -13.58
N ASP A 267 -14.73 -8.77 -13.69
CA ASP A 267 -13.34 -9.00 -13.26
C ASP A 267 -12.91 -7.76 -12.47
N PRO A 268 -12.89 -7.82 -11.11
CA PRO A 268 -13.06 -9.02 -10.25
C PRO A 268 -14.52 -9.53 -10.16
N GLY A 269 -14.71 -10.86 -10.10
CA GLY A 269 -15.96 -11.60 -10.39
C GLY A 269 -17.08 -11.62 -9.35
N ASN A 270 -17.53 -10.45 -8.92
CA ASN A 270 -18.69 -10.29 -8.04
C ASN A 270 -20.06 -10.28 -8.74
N LYS A 271 -20.10 -10.18 -10.07
CA LYS A 271 -21.34 -10.12 -10.86
C LYS A 271 -21.34 -11.19 -11.93
N PHE A 272 -22.42 -11.97 -11.98
CA PHE A 272 -22.69 -12.94 -13.04
C PHE A 272 -23.89 -12.48 -13.84
N CYS A 273 -23.77 -12.40 -15.16
CA CYS A 273 -24.90 -12.04 -16.01
C CYS A 273 -25.19 -13.10 -17.06
N VAL A 274 -26.48 -13.35 -17.29
CA VAL A 274 -26.96 -14.12 -18.44
C VAL A 274 -27.50 -13.16 -19.47
N ILE A 275 -27.18 -13.40 -20.74
CA ILE A 275 -27.57 -12.57 -21.87
C ILE A 275 -28.30 -13.46 -22.87
N ASP A 276 -29.37 -12.98 -23.48
CA ASP A 276 -30.14 -13.77 -24.46
C ASP A 276 -29.55 -13.73 -25.89
N LYS A 277 -28.67 -12.77 -26.16
CA LYS A 277 -28.03 -12.57 -27.47
C LYS A 277 -26.54 -12.90 -27.46
N PRO A 278 -26.02 -13.59 -28.48
CA PRO A 278 -24.60 -13.82 -28.64
C PRO A 278 -23.84 -12.53 -28.98
N TYR A 279 -22.52 -12.53 -28.76
CA TYR A 279 -21.63 -11.42 -29.10
C TYR A 279 -21.34 -11.36 -30.60
N HIS A 280 -22.40 -11.07 -31.37
CA HIS A 280 -22.37 -10.82 -32.81
C HIS A 280 -22.58 -9.33 -33.09
N LYS A 281 -22.19 -8.85 -34.27
CA LYS A 281 -22.42 -7.46 -34.71
C LYS A 281 -23.89 -7.20 -35.04
N SER A 282 -24.61 -8.22 -35.49
CA SER A 282 -26.03 -8.13 -35.87
C SER A 282 -26.94 -7.73 -34.70
N GLN A 283 -26.67 -8.24 -33.49
CA GLN A 283 -27.48 -7.96 -32.29
C GLN A 283 -27.63 -6.48 -31.96
N ALA A 284 -26.71 -5.61 -32.42
CA ALA A 284 -26.88 -4.17 -32.23
C ALA A 284 -28.20 -3.67 -32.82
N LYS A 285 -28.69 -4.33 -33.88
CA LYS A 285 -29.97 -4.07 -34.56
C LYS A 285 -31.12 -4.98 -34.09
N GLU A 286 -30.97 -5.70 -32.99
CA GLU A 286 -31.97 -6.61 -32.41
C GLU A 286 -32.27 -6.19 -30.95
N PRO A 287 -33.42 -6.52 -30.37
CA PRO A 287 -33.63 -6.39 -28.93
C PRO A 287 -32.78 -7.39 -28.15
N ALA A 288 -32.40 -7.04 -26.92
CA ALA A 288 -31.59 -7.92 -26.05
C ALA A 288 -31.84 -7.63 -24.57
N ILE A 289 -31.76 -8.66 -23.73
CA ILE A 289 -31.85 -8.58 -22.27
C ILE A 289 -30.64 -9.25 -21.61
N ALA A 290 -30.19 -8.67 -20.51
CA ALA A 290 -29.16 -9.23 -19.67
C ALA A 290 -29.56 -9.15 -18.19
N LEU A 291 -29.52 -10.29 -17.51
CA LEU A 291 -29.85 -10.46 -16.10
C LEU A 291 -28.57 -10.62 -15.30
N CYS A 292 -28.20 -9.63 -14.48
CA CYS A 292 -26.98 -9.64 -13.67
C CYS A 292 -27.29 -9.85 -12.18
N ILE A 293 -26.72 -10.89 -11.58
CA ILE A 293 -26.80 -11.20 -10.16
C ILE A 293 -25.54 -10.67 -9.46
N ASP A 294 -25.73 -9.91 -8.37
CA ASP A 294 -24.65 -9.40 -7.53
C ASP A 294 -24.46 -10.31 -6.32
N ALA A 295 -23.45 -11.17 -6.35
CA ALA A 295 -23.19 -12.13 -5.29
C ALA A 295 -21.70 -12.48 -5.22
N GLU A 296 -21.03 -12.11 -4.12
CA GLU A 296 -19.61 -12.38 -3.87
C GLU A 296 -19.25 -13.88 -3.80
N GLY A 297 -20.24 -14.79 -3.84
CA GLY A 297 -20.08 -16.22 -3.63
C GLY A 297 -20.27 -17.14 -4.84
N ILE A 298 -20.81 -16.68 -5.98
CA ILE A 298 -21.20 -17.60 -7.08
C ILE A 298 -19.98 -18.12 -7.88
N PHE A 299 -18.87 -17.37 -7.93
CA PHE A 299 -17.65 -17.78 -8.66
C PHE A 299 -16.36 -17.78 -7.82
N ALA A 300 -16.40 -17.39 -6.55
CA ALA A 300 -15.22 -17.39 -5.68
C ALA A 300 -14.74 -18.81 -5.28
N ARG A 301 -15.45 -19.88 -5.67
CA ARG A 301 -15.20 -21.25 -5.17
C ARG A 301 -15.00 -22.34 -6.24
N GLN A 302 -14.74 -21.97 -7.49
CA GLN A 302 -14.07 -22.92 -8.39
C GLN A 302 -12.62 -23.09 -7.92
N LYS A 303 -12.37 -24.25 -7.28
CA LYS A 303 -11.09 -24.84 -6.82
C LYS A 303 -9.87 -23.90 -6.89
N SER A 304 -9.53 -23.32 -5.75
CA SER A 304 -8.24 -22.63 -5.61
C SER A 304 -7.11 -23.65 -5.67
N VAL A 305 -6.30 -23.56 -6.72
CA VAL A 305 -5.25 -24.53 -7.05
C VAL A 305 -3.99 -24.31 -6.21
N VAL A 306 -3.71 -23.05 -5.85
CA VAL A 306 -2.62 -22.65 -4.97
C VAL A 306 -3.07 -21.53 -4.05
N VAL A 307 -2.75 -21.63 -2.76
CA VAL A 307 -2.95 -20.53 -1.80
C VAL A 307 -1.61 -20.20 -1.14
N ILE A 308 -1.17 -18.95 -1.27
CA ILE A 308 0.00 -18.42 -0.56
C ILE A 308 -0.49 -17.47 0.52
N VAL A 309 -0.17 -17.75 1.78
CA VAL A 309 -0.50 -16.85 2.90
C VAL A 309 0.78 -16.32 3.51
N TYR A 310 0.89 -15.00 3.62
CA TYR A 310 1.96 -14.34 4.35
C TYR A 310 1.41 -13.59 5.56
N LYS A 311 1.81 -14.00 6.76
CA LYS A 311 1.59 -13.29 8.01
C LYS A 311 2.75 -12.32 8.24
N ALA A 312 2.46 -11.03 8.42
CA ALA A 312 3.47 -10.06 8.77
C ALA A 312 3.83 -10.13 10.28
N PRO A 313 5.05 -9.73 10.68
CA PRO A 313 5.41 -9.59 12.09
C PRO A 313 4.41 -8.72 12.86
N ALA A 314 4.05 -9.14 14.07
CA ALA A 314 3.13 -8.43 14.96
C ALA A 314 1.71 -8.19 14.40
N GLN A 315 1.33 -8.88 13.32
CA GLN A 315 -0.04 -8.84 12.80
C GLN A 315 -0.70 -10.21 12.91
N ASN A 316 -1.89 -10.25 13.49
CA ASN A 316 -2.70 -11.46 13.58
C ASN A 316 -3.41 -11.79 12.25
N VAL A 317 -3.63 -10.77 11.42
CA VAL A 317 -4.15 -10.90 10.06
C VAL A 317 -3.00 -11.19 9.09
N GLY A 318 -3.20 -12.16 8.20
CA GLY A 318 -2.33 -12.43 7.07
C GLY A 318 -2.81 -11.77 5.78
N LYS A 319 -1.95 -11.82 4.77
CA LYS A 319 -2.32 -11.59 3.38
C LYS A 319 -2.38 -12.94 2.68
N ALA A 320 -3.48 -13.26 2.00
CA ALA A 320 -3.61 -14.45 1.17
C ALA A 320 -3.61 -14.08 -0.32
N LEU A 321 -2.94 -14.89 -1.10
CA LEU A 321 -2.87 -14.84 -2.55
C LEU A 321 -3.38 -16.19 -3.06
N ILE A 322 -4.51 -16.18 -3.74
CA ILE A 322 -5.22 -17.40 -4.15
C ILE A 322 -5.13 -17.51 -5.66
N ALA A 323 -4.28 -18.41 -6.18
CA ALA A 323 -4.12 -18.62 -7.61
C ALA A 323 -5.07 -19.71 -8.13
N GLY A 324 -5.78 -19.40 -9.23
CA GLY A 324 -6.78 -20.29 -9.82
C GLY A 324 -7.68 -19.71 -10.93
N GLY A 325 -7.47 -18.48 -11.44
CA GLY A 325 -8.24 -18.00 -12.60
C GLY A 325 -8.53 -16.49 -12.71
N GLY A 326 -7.54 -15.61 -12.56
CA GLY A 326 -7.70 -14.15 -12.72
C GLY A 326 -6.62 -13.36 -12.00
N ALA A 327 -6.53 -12.04 -12.22
CA ALA A 327 -5.48 -11.20 -11.64
C ALA A 327 -5.54 -11.26 -10.09
N VAL A 328 -4.46 -11.77 -9.48
CA VAL A 328 -4.48 -12.27 -8.10
C VAL A 328 -4.11 -11.18 -7.10
N ALA A 329 -5.05 -10.37 -6.60
CA ALA A 329 -4.72 -9.40 -5.55
C ALA A 329 -4.49 -10.07 -4.18
N TRP A 330 -3.59 -9.53 -3.37
CA TRP A 330 -3.49 -9.92 -1.94
C TRP A 330 -4.77 -9.54 -1.20
N GLN A 331 -5.41 -10.53 -0.59
CA GLN A 331 -6.59 -10.35 0.24
C GLN A 331 -6.18 -10.42 1.72
N ASN A 332 -6.86 -9.66 2.59
CA ASN A 332 -6.71 -9.86 4.02
C ASN A 332 -7.32 -11.22 4.38
N THR A 333 -6.61 -12.00 5.20
CA THR A 333 -7.24 -13.15 5.86
C THR A 333 -8.01 -12.66 7.09
N PRO A 334 -8.97 -13.43 7.58
CA PRO A 334 -9.36 -13.37 8.99
C PRO A 334 -8.14 -13.60 9.89
N ASP A 335 -8.29 -13.32 11.19
CA ASP A 335 -7.25 -13.56 12.20
C ASP A 335 -6.72 -15.01 12.11
N LEU A 336 -5.43 -15.16 11.82
CA LEU A 336 -4.75 -16.45 11.67
C LEU A 336 -4.45 -17.15 13.01
N THR A 337 -4.76 -16.52 14.13
CA THR A 337 -4.59 -17.10 15.47
C THR A 337 -5.87 -17.75 15.99
N GLY A 338 -7.02 -17.47 15.37
CA GLY A 338 -8.33 -18.03 15.74
C GLY A 338 -8.78 -19.16 14.82
N VAL A 339 -9.75 -19.96 15.28
CA VAL A 339 -10.40 -21.03 14.50
C VAL A 339 -11.38 -20.52 13.43
N ALA A 340 -11.56 -19.20 13.30
CA ALA A 340 -12.44 -18.61 12.30
C ALA A 340 -12.02 -19.05 10.89
N ALA A 341 -13.00 -19.36 10.03
CA ALA A 341 -12.79 -20.04 8.75
C ALA A 341 -11.89 -19.25 7.76
N HIS A 342 -10.57 -19.35 7.91
CA HIS A 342 -9.55 -18.73 7.07
C HIS A 342 -8.76 -19.79 6.28
N ALA A 343 -8.02 -19.35 5.26
CA ALA A 343 -7.38 -20.27 4.30
C ALA A 343 -6.44 -21.29 4.95
N VAL A 344 -5.69 -20.92 5.99
CA VAL A 344 -4.78 -21.86 6.70
C VAL A 344 -5.55 -22.91 7.54
N VAL A 345 -6.59 -22.53 8.29
CA VAL A 345 -7.43 -23.47 9.06
C VAL A 345 -8.15 -24.43 8.12
N LYS A 346 -8.76 -23.93 7.04
CA LYS A 346 -9.46 -24.77 6.05
C LYS A 346 -8.55 -25.81 5.41
N SER A 347 -7.34 -25.41 5.02
CA SER A 347 -6.39 -26.36 4.43
C SER A 347 -5.88 -27.40 5.45
N LEU A 348 -6.02 -27.14 6.75
CA LEU A 348 -5.56 -28.02 7.82
C LEU A 348 -6.70 -28.70 8.57
N GLU A 349 -7.94 -28.55 8.13
CA GLU A 349 -9.14 -29.01 8.84
C GLU A 349 -9.04 -30.49 9.22
N HIS A 350 -8.57 -31.32 8.30
CA HIS A 350 -8.34 -32.76 8.50
C HIS A 350 -7.02 -33.13 9.17
N VAL A 351 -6.17 -32.13 9.46
CA VAL A 351 -4.91 -32.27 10.20
C VAL A 351 -5.12 -31.91 11.66
N ILE A 352 -6.02 -30.97 11.96
CA ILE A 352 -6.33 -30.52 13.32
C ILE A 352 -7.44 -31.35 13.97
N GLU A 353 -8.32 -31.95 13.17
CA GLU A 353 -9.43 -32.80 13.61
C GLU A 353 -9.42 -34.13 12.84
N ALA A 354 -9.86 -35.20 13.50
CA ALA A 354 -9.87 -36.53 12.91
C ALA A 354 -10.89 -36.62 11.77
N ASN A 355 -10.46 -37.17 10.63
CA ASN A 355 -11.34 -37.45 9.50
C ASN A 355 -11.15 -38.92 9.05
N PRO A 356 -12.23 -39.69 8.83
CA PRO A 356 -12.11 -41.09 8.45
C PRO A 356 -11.51 -41.29 7.06
N GLY A 357 -11.73 -40.37 6.11
CA GLY A 357 -11.28 -40.49 4.73
C GLY A 357 -9.89 -39.89 4.44
N ASN A 358 -9.51 -38.80 5.11
CA ASN A 358 -8.25 -38.10 4.83
C ASN A 358 -7.11 -38.58 5.72
N LYS A 359 -5.94 -38.82 5.12
CA LYS A 359 -4.69 -39.29 5.75
C LYS A 359 -3.53 -38.37 5.39
N PHE A 360 -2.54 -38.25 6.27
CA PHE A 360 -1.47 -37.29 6.15
C PHE A 360 -0.15 -37.65 6.84
N ILE A 361 0.93 -37.05 6.33
CA ILE A 361 2.24 -36.99 6.97
C ILE A 361 2.51 -35.55 7.36
N ALA A 362 2.84 -35.32 8.64
CA ALA A 362 3.27 -34.01 9.12
C ALA A 362 4.75 -34.03 9.48
N TYR A 363 5.48 -33.01 9.01
CA TYR A 363 6.92 -32.87 9.22
C TYR A 363 7.30 -31.46 9.66
N ASN A 364 8.21 -31.35 10.63
CA ASN A 364 8.68 -30.07 11.16
C ASN A 364 10.00 -30.27 11.91
N ASN A 365 10.97 -29.36 11.73
CA ASN A 365 12.23 -29.41 12.47
C ASN A 365 12.13 -28.95 13.94
N ILE A 366 11.04 -28.28 14.29
CA ILE A 366 10.64 -27.93 15.65
C ILE A 366 9.17 -28.35 15.77
N PRO A 367 8.87 -29.66 15.89
CA PRO A 367 7.49 -30.13 15.96
C PRO A 367 6.82 -29.66 17.27
N PRO A 368 5.50 -29.50 17.29
CA PRO A 368 4.79 -29.15 18.52
C PRO A 368 5.00 -30.23 19.59
N ASP A 369 5.14 -29.79 20.83
CA ASP A 369 5.15 -30.64 22.02
C ASP A 369 6.28 -31.70 22.08
N VAL A 370 7.33 -31.60 21.23
CA VAL A 370 8.55 -32.44 21.32
C VAL A 370 9.78 -31.58 21.65
N PRO A 371 10.28 -31.59 22.90
CA PRO A 371 11.44 -30.82 23.30
C PRO A 371 12.74 -31.38 22.71
N LYS A 372 13.70 -30.48 22.40
CA LYS A 372 15.13 -30.80 22.16
C LYS A 372 15.46 -31.66 20.92
N VAL A 373 14.58 -31.77 19.92
CA VAL A 373 14.93 -32.50 18.68
C VAL A 373 15.94 -31.70 17.84
N LYS A 374 17.08 -32.33 17.50
CA LYS A 374 18.11 -31.75 16.64
C LYS A 374 18.05 -32.39 15.25
N THR A 375 17.51 -31.65 14.29
CA THR A 375 17.55 -32.03 12.86
C THR A 375 18.39 -31.02 12.08
N LYS A 376 19.07 -31.47 11.02
CA LYS A 376 19.79 -30.58 10.09
C LYS A 376 18.87 -29.94 9.05
N SER A 377 17.65 -30.45 8.88
CA SER A 377 16.64 -29.90 7.99
C SER A 377 15.86 -28.77 8.66
N ASN A 378 15.41 -27.80 7.85
CA ASN A 378 14.52 -26.73 8.30
C ASN A 378 13.10 -26.86 7.72
N SER A 379 12.88 -27.89 6.90
CA SER A 379 11.64 -28.13 6.18
C SER A 379 10.47 -28.35 7.16
N LYS A 380 9.32 -27.75 6.86
CA LYS A 380 8.08 -27.92 7.63
C LYS A 380 6.88 -27.97 6.68
N GLY A 381 5.89 -28.79 7.00
CA GLY A 381 4.73 -28.96 6.17
C GLY A 381 3.88 -30.18 6.51
N VAL A 382 2.84 -30.37 5.69
CA VAL A 382 1.91 -31.48 5.77
C VAL A 382 1.61 -31.97 4.36
N LEU A 383 1.72 -33.27 4.12
CA LEU A 383 1.32 -33.93 2.87
C LEU A 383 0.08 -34.77 3.16
N MET A 384 -1.03 -34.50 2.49
CA MET A 384 -2.33 -35.14 2.72
C MET A 384 -2.84 -35.84 1.46
N MET A 385 -3.59 -36.90 1.65
CA MET A 385 -4.28 -37.66 0.60
C MET A 385 -5.59 -38.26 1.13
N ASN A 386 -6.53 -38.54 0.23
CA ASN A 386 -7.68 -39.37 0.52
C ASN A 386 -7.53 -40.70 -0.23
N PRO A 387 -7.21 -41.82 0.45
CA PRO A 387 -7.05 -43.11 -0.22
C PRO A 387 -8.32 -43.63 -0.91
N ASN A 388 -9.49 -43.10 -0.55
CA ASN A 388 -10.78 -43.54 -1.07
C ASN A 388 -11.25 -42.71 -2.27
N VAL A 389 -10.55 -41.62 -2.63
CA VAL A 389 -10.95 -40.69 -3.68
C VAL A 389 -9.78 -40.42 -4.63
N GLN A 390 -9.95 -40.81 -5.89
CA GLN A 390 -8.93 -40.66 -6.91
C GLN A 390 -8.57 -39.17 -7.13
N ASP A 391 -7.27 -38.87 -7.13
CA ASP A 391 -6.72 -37.51 -7.36
C ASP A 391 -7.11 -36.46 -6.31
N GLU A 392 -7.41 -36.89 -5.08
CA GLU A 392 -7.64 -36.01 -3.92
C GLU A 392 -6.40 -35.97 -3.01
N ALA A 393 -5.44 -35.11 -3.34
CA ALA A 393 -4.24 -34.90 -2.54
C ALA A 393 -3.86 -33.41 -2.41
N SER A 394 -3.20 -33.06 -1.30
CA SER A 394 -2.73 -31.70 -1.06
C SER A 394 -1.41 -31.66 -0.30
N TRP A 395 -0.63 -30.60 -0.54
CA TRP A 395 0.65 -30.38 0.10
C TRP A 395 0.77 -28.96 0.64
N ILE A 396 1.05 -28.86 1.94
CA ILE A 396 1.23 -27.61 2.65
C ILE A 396 2.70 -27.47 3.04
N VAL A 397 3.29 -26.32 2.72
CA VAL A 397 4.63 -25.92 3.18
C VAL A 397 4.48 -24.68 4.04
N HIS A 398 5.11 -24.66 5.21
CA HIS A 398 5.06 -23.49 6.10
C HIS A 398 6.39 -23.20 6.77
N THR A 399 6.44 -22.06 7.45
CA THR A 399 7.64 -21.57 8.16
C THR A 399 7.50 -21.57 9.68
N VAL A 400 6.30 -21.85 10.20
CA VAL A 400 5.96 -21.79 11.64
C VAL A 400 6.56 -22.96 12.45
N PRO A 401 7.49 -22.71 13.39
CA PRO A 401 7.90 -23.68 14.41
C PRO A 401 6.75 -24.05 15.34
N GLY A 402 6.68 -25.29 15.81
CA GLY A 402 5.68 -25.75 16.77
C GLY A 402 4.26 -25.90 16.19
N PHE A 403 4.14 -26.14 14.88
CA PHE A 403 2.86 -26.14 14.15
C PHE A 403 2.87 -27.15 12.98
N PRO A 404 1.72 -27.68 12.53
CA PRO A 404 0.42 -27.73 13.22
C PRO A 404 0.39 -28.80 14.32
N LYS A 405 -0.53 -28.72 15.28
CA LYS A 405 -0.77 -29.80 16.23
C LYS A 405 -1.66 -30.87 15.58
N ALA A 406 -1.08 -32.01 15.23
CA ALA A 406 -1.82 -33.11 14.61
C ALA A 406 -2.94 -33.62 15.54
N LEU A 407 -4.18 -33.62 15.04
CA LEU A 407 -5.40 -34.13 15.67
C LEU A 407 -5.74 -33.52 17.04
N ARG A 408 -5.28 -32.29 17.32
CA ARG A 408 -5.44 -31.62 18.63
C ARG A 408 -5.96 -30.19 18.51
N GLY A 409 -6.73 -29.90 17.47
CA GLY A 409 -7.29 -28.59 17.20
C GLY A 409 -6.28 -27.57 16.66
N TYR A 410 -6.81 -26.42 16.25
CA TYR A 410 -6.00 -25.33 15.71
C TYR A 410 -5.42 -24.46 16.82
N VAL A 411 -4.09 -24.48 16.96
CA VAL A 411 -3.37 -23.58 17.88
C VAL A 411 -2.19 -22.96 17.16
N PHE A 412 -2.24 -21.64 16.96
CA PHE A 412 -1.10 -20.89 16.43
C PHE A 412 -0.11 -20.55 17.57
N PRO A 413 1.19 -20.84 17.46
CA PRO A 413 2.15 -20.60 18.55
C PRO A 413 2.31 -19.10 18.88
N LEU A 414 2.08 -18.71 20.14
CA LEU A 414 2.13 -17.30 20.58
C LEU A 414 3.49 -16.64 20.33
N ALA A 415 4.59 -17.37 20.53
CA ALA A 415 5.95 -16.87 20.29
C ALA A 415 6.22 -16.50 18.81
N GLU A 416 5.41 -17.03 17.90
CA GLU A 416 5.53 -16.85 16.45
C GLU A 416 4.61 -15.71 15.95
N ILE A 417 3.77 -15.12 16.82
CA ILE A 417 2.97 -13.93 16.47
C ILE A 417 3.85 -12.73 16.12
N GLN A 418 4.98 -12.58 16.81
CA GLN A 418 5.92 -11.48 16.60
C GLN A 418 6.79 -11.65 15.34
N LYS A 419 6.68 -12.78 14.64
CA LYS A 419 7.49 -13.10 13.46
C LYS A 419 6.62 -13.19 12.20
N GLY A 420 7.26 -13.01 11.05
CA GLY A 420 6.61 -13.15 9.76
C GLY A 420 6.64 -14.60 9.30
N HIS A 421 5.53 -15.11 8.78
CA HIS A 421 5.41 -16.51 8.36
C HIS A 421 4.74 -16.65 6.99
N LEU A 422 5.29 -17.55 6.18
CA LEU A 422 4.74 -17.97 4.89
C LEU A 422 4.09 -19.35 5.01
N PHE A 423 2.96 -19.51 4.32
CA PHE A 423 2.27 -20.77 4.02
C PHE A 423 2.09 -20.88 2.51
N ILE A 424 2.26 -22.07 1.97
CA ILE A 424 1.89 -22.43 0.61
C ILE A 424 1.04 -23.69 0.70
N CYS A 425 -0.19 -23.62 0.24
CA CYS A 425 -1.10 -24.77 0.13
C CYS A 425 -1.25 -25.09 -1.36
N LEU A 426 -0.98 -26.33 -1.73
CA LEU A 426 -1.05 -26.83 -3.11
C LEU A 426 -2.05 -27.96 -3.16
N THR A 427 -2.99 -27.91 -4.10
CA THR A 427 -3.81 -29.07 -4.47
C THR A 427 -3.08 -29.84 -5.55
N ILE A 428 -2.66 -31.07 -5.25
CA ILE A 428 -1.76 -31.87 -6.10
C ILE A 428 -2.47 -33.12 -6.59
N LYS A 429 -2.04 -33.63 -7.75
CA LYS A 429 -2.48 -34.96 -8.19
C LYS A 429 -1.88 -36.02 -7.28
N GLU A 430 -2.62 -37.09 -7.07
CA GLU A 430 -2.18 -38.18 -6.21
C GLU A 430 -0.94 -38.88 -6.81
N SER A 431 -0.84 -38.91 -8.13
CA SER A 431 0.34 -39.39 -8.89
C SER A 431 1.63 -38.59 -8.60
N GLU A 432 1.56 -37.36 -8.09
CA GLU A 432 2.73 -36.53 -7.81
C GLU A 432 3.32 -36.76 -6.40
N ILE A 433 2.61 -37.50 -5.54
CA ILE A 433 3.00 -37.76 -4.14
C ILE A 433 4.37 -38.42 -4.05
N ASP A 434 4.66 -39.44 -4.87
CA ASP A 434 5.96 -40.13 -4.82
C ASP A 434 7.10 -39.21 -5.31
N GLY A 435 6.81 -38.31 -6.26
CA GLY A 435 7.74 -37.28 -6.71
C GLY A 435 8.06 -36.23 -5.63
N ILE A 436 7.06 -35.82 -4.84
CA ILE A 436 7.24 -34.95 -3.68
C ILE A 436 7.99 -35.69 -2.57
N ALA A 437 7.67 -36.96 -2.32
CA ALA A 437 8.35 -37.79 -1.34
C ALA A 437 9.84 -37.96 -1.64
N MET A 438 10.22 -38.10 -2.91
CA MET A 438 11.63 -38.10 -3.33
C MET A 438 12.34 -36.79 -2.96
N ALA A 439 11.69 -35.65 -3.21
CA ALA A 439 12.24 -34.33 -2.91
C ALA A 439 12.37 -34.07 -1.40
N LEU A 440 11.38 -34.51 -0.61
CA LEU A 440 11.41 -34.48 0.85
C LEU A 440 12.49 -35.42 1.40
N ARG A 441 12.63 -36.64 0.88
CA ARG A 441 13.67 -37.59 1.33
C ARG A 441 15.08 -37.00 1.21
N ILE A 442 15.34 -36.25 0.15
CA ILE A 442 16.63 -35.57 -0.04
C ILE A 442 16.81 -34.42 0.95
N ALA A 443 15.74 -33.71 1.32
CA ALA A 443 15.76 -32.64 2.32
C ALA A 443 15.78 -33.15 3.77
N THR A 444 15.62 -34.47 3.98
CA THR A 444 15.65 -35.18 5.27
C THR A 444 14.87 -34.48 6.39
N PRO A 445 13.57 -34.17 6.20
CA PRO A 445 12.75 -33.56 7.23
C PRO A 445 12.49 -34.55 8.38
N LEU A 446 12.18 -34.03 9.56
CA LEU A 446 11.68 -34.83 10.68
C LEU A 446 10.17 -35.00 10.53
N ILE A 447 9.73 -36.25 10.34
CA ILE A 447 8.31 -36.64 10.37
C ILE A 447 7.93 -36.87 11.84
N TYR A 448 6.86 -36.22 12.30
CA TYR A 448 6.37 -36.35 13.67
C TYR A 448 4.95 -36.93 13.75
N HIS A 449 4.26 -37.08 12.61
CA HIS A 449 2.98 -37.76 12.50
C HIS A 449 2.84 -38.41 11.12
N ASN A 450 2.28 -39.62 11.08
CA ASN A 450 1.92 -40.35 9.88
C ASN A 450 0.74 -41.28 10.20
N ASP A 451 -0.35 -41.16 9.45
CA ASP A 451 -1.50 -42.07 9.50
C ASP A 451 -1.87 -42.64 8.11
N ILE A 452 -0.97 -42.49 7.12
CA ILE A 452 -1.15 -43.07 5.78
C ILE A 452 -1.11 -44.60 5.87
N PRO A 453 -2.09 -45.33 5.29
CA PRO A 453 -2.14 -46.79 5.33
C PRO A 453 -0.93 -47.45 4.69
N ASP A 454 -0.50 -48.60 5.21
CA ASP A 454 0.67 -49.33 4.69
C ASP A 454 0.54 -49.70 3.21
N ALA A 455 -0.68 -49.98 2.74
CA ALA A 455 -0.95 -50.24 1.32
C ALA A 455 -0.57 -49.05 0.41
N GLU A 456 -0.83 -47.82 0.85
CA GLU A 456 -0.46 -46.59 0.13
C GLU A 456 1.04 -46.27 0.25
N ILE A 457 1.65 -46.64 1.37
CA ILE A 457 3.08 -46.49 1.58
C ILE A 457 3.84 -47.48 0.68
N ASP A 458 3.39 -48.73 0.63
CA ASP A 458 4.03 -49.81 -0.10
C ASP A 458 3.92 -49.67 -1.62
N SER A 459 2.84 -49.06 -2.11
CA SER A 459 2.67 -48.73 -3.53
C SER A 459 3.60 -47.61 -4.01
N ARG A 460 4.25 -46.87 -3.09
CA ARG A 460 5.04 -45.65 -3.38
C ARG A 460 6.47 -45.76 -2.82
N PRO A 461 7.46 -46.19 -3.63
CA PRO A 461 8.80 -46.50 -3.16
C PRO A 461 9.55 -45.35 -2.48
N ASN A 462 9.37 -44.10 -2.92
CA ASN A 462 10.00 -42.95 -2.27
C ASN A 462 9.25 -42.51 -1.01
N LEU A 463 7.93 -42.67 -0.98
CA LEU A 463 7.13 -42.47 0.23
C LEU A 463 7.51 -43.48 1.33
N LYS A 464 7.57 -44.78 1.01
CA LYS A 464 8.07 -45.82 1.92
C LYS A 464 9.44 -45.50 2.50
N LYS A 465 10.37 -45.07 1.64
CA LYS A 465 11.73 -44.69 2.07
C LYS A 465 11.76 -43.41 2.91
N LEU A 466 10.84 -42.48 2.68
CA LEU A 466 10.71 -41.25 3.46
C LEU A 466 10.15 -41.54 4.85
N VAL A 467 9.07 -42.32 4.95
CA VAL A 467 8.44 -42.72 6.22
C VAL A 467 9.39 -43.58 7.06
N ASN A 468 10.08 -44.54 6.43
CA ASN A 468 11.03 -45.43 7.13
C ASN A 468 12.41 -44.80 7.40
N ALA A 469 12.57 -43.49 7.18
CA ALA A 469 13.80 -42.74 7.41
C ALA A 469 15.07 -43.36 6.77
N ALA A 470 14.96 -43.92 5.56
CA ALA A 470 16.08 -44.58 4.89
C ALA A 470 17.24 -43.60 4.60
N SER A 471 18.38 -43.79 5.28
CA SER A 471 19.48 -42.82 5.36
C SER A 471 20.46 -42.82 4.17
N ARG A 472 20.44 -43.86 3.32
CA ARG A 472 21.39 -44.04 2.21
C ARG A 472 20.91 -43.33 0.94
N LEU A 473 21.30 -42.05 0.78
CA LEU A 473 21.14 -41.32 -0.48
C LEU A 473 22.26 -41.69 -1.46
N THR A 474 21.94 -42.46 -2.51
CA THR A 474 22.81 -42.62 -3.68
C THR A 474 22.76 -41.36 -4.56
N PRO A 475 23.87 -40.95 -5.20
CA PRO A 475 23.86 -39.82 -6.13
C PRO A 475 22.77 -40.00 -7.22
N PRO A 476 22.09 -38.91 -7.63
CA PRO A 476 22.42 -37.51 -7.40
C PRO A 476 21.94 -36.93 -6.04
N LEU A 477 22.81 -36.15 -5.38
CA LEU A 477 22.56 -35.50 -4.09
C LEU A 477 21.75 -34.19 -4.19
N THR A 478 21.21 -33.91 -5.38
CA THR A 478 20.29 -32.80 -5.65
C THR A 478 19.22 -33.27 -6.61
N VAL A 479 17.95 -32.91 -6.36
CA VAL A 479 16.85 -33.21 -7.28
C VAL A 479 16.20 -31.92 -7.74
N THR A 480 15.71 -31.93 -8.98
CA THR A 480 14.79 -30.95 -9.51
C THR A 480 13.58 -31.72 -9.99
N ARG A 481 12.44 -31.54 -9.33
CA ARG A 481 11.19 -32.21 -9.68
C ARG A 481 10.16 -31.16 -10.04
N GLN A 482 9.56 -31.28 -11.22
CA GLN A 482 8.42 -30.49 -11.58
C GLN A 482 7.17 -31.31 -11.30
N ILE A 483 6.19 -30.72 -10.64
CA ILE A 483 4.89 -31.32 -10.35
C ILE A 483 3.79 -30.44 -10.94
N SER A 484 2.66 -31.06 -11.25
CA SER A 484 1.46 -30.34 -11.68
C SER A 484 0.39 -30.39 -10.58
N THR A 485 -0.31 -29.28 -10.43
CA THR A 485 -1.49 -29.20 -9.55
C THR A 485 -2.71 -29.83 -10.21
N ALA A 486 -3.72 -30.22 -9.41
CA ALA A 486 -4.81 -31.13 -9.81
C ALA A 486 -5.89 -30.56 -10.78
N ASP A 487 -5.66 -29.44 -11.46
CA ASP A 487 -6.65 -28.80 -12.36
C ASP A 487 -6.29 -28.93 -13.86
N ALA A 488 -7.26 -28.75 -14.76
CA ALA A 488 -7.17 -29.00 -16.20
C ALA A 488 -6.08 -28.18 -16.94
N ALA A 489 -5.65 -27.04 -16.36
CA ALA A 489 -4.54 -26.22 -16.87
C ALA A 489 -3.22 -26.36 -16.07
N GLY A 490 -3.21 -27.12 -14.96
CA GLY A 490 -2.07 -27.47 -14.12
C GLY A 490 -1.00 -26.38 -13.91
N LEU A 491 -1.09 -25.62 -12.81
CA LEU A 491 0.03 -24.75 -12.38
C LEU A 491 1.29 -25.60 -12.16
N LYS A 492 2.37 -25.24 -12.86
CA LYS A 492 3.67 -25.92 -12.77
C LYS A 492 4.42 -25.45 -11.52
N VAL A 493 4.69 -26.37 -10.63
CA VAL A 493 5.51 -26.13 -9.43
C VAL A 493 6.82 -26.90 -9.59
N THR A 494 7.95 -26.20 -9.42
CA THR A 494 9.27 -26.84 -9.47
C THR A 494 9.87 -26.89 -8.07
N ILE A 495 10.15 -28.10 -7.61
CA ILE A 495 10.81 -28.40 -6.34
C ILE A 495 12.30 -28.60 -6.60
N TYR A 496 13.14 -27.90 -5.84
CA TYR A 496 14.58 -28.08 -5.83
C TYR A 496 14.99 -28.55 -4.43
N SER A 497 15.63 -29.71 -4.35
CA SER A 497 16.13 -30.22 -3.06
C SER A 497 17.60 -30.55 -3.15
N LYS A 498 18.33 -30.33 -2.05
CA LYS A 498 19.70 -30.80 -1.89
C LYS A 498 19.86 -31.57 -0.59
N GLY A 499 20.64 -32.66 -0.65
CA GLY A 499 20.97 -33.45 0.51
C GLY A 499 22.15 -32.89 1.28
N GLU A 500 22.33 -33.36 2.51
CA GLU A 500 23.42 -32.94 3.40
C GLU A 500 24.80 -33.13 2.78
N LYS A 501 25.01 -34.26 2.08
CA LYS A 501 26.29 -34.59 1.42
C LYS A 501 26.59 -33.72 0.20
N SER A 502 25.64 -32.90 -0.28
CA SER A 502 25.84 -32.02 -1.42
C SER A 502 26.64 -30.78 -1.04
N LYS A 503 27.81 -30.59 -1.67
CA LYS A 503 28.66 -29.38 -1.50
C LYS A 503 28.08 -28.11 -2.15
N TYR A 504 26.94 -28.21 -2.84
CA TYR A 504 26.29 -27.05 -3.48
C TYR A 504 25.45 -26.27 -2.48
N GLU A 505 25.46 -24.95 -2.59
CA GLU A 505 24.47 -24.10 -1.92
C GLU A 505 23.22 -23.93 -2.81
N ILE A 506 22.04 -23.83 -2.17
CA ILE A 506 20.76 -23.93 -2.88
C ILE A 506 20.51 -22.72 -3.80
N TYR A 507 21.04 -21.54 -3.50
CA TYR A 507 20.71 -20.31 -4.21
C TYR A 507 21.46 -20.19 -5.55
N ARG A 508 22.79 -20.15 -5.57
CA ARG A 508 23.57 -19.91 -6.80
C ARG A 508 23.89 -21.20 -7.55
N ARG A 509 24.31 -22.27 -6.87
CA ARG A 509 24.75 -23.54 -7.49
C ARG A 509 23.59 -24.43 -7.92
N VAL A 510 22.42 -24.31 -7.28
CA VAL A 510 21.19 -25.03 -7.66
C VAL A 510 20.22 -24.10 -8.38
N LEU A 511 19.62 -23.11 -7.71
CA LEU A 511 18.56 -22.28 -8.28
C LEU A 511 19.05 -21.41 -9.44
N VAL A 512 20.07 -20.55 -9.29
CA VAL A 512 20.55 -19.69 -10.40
C VAL A 512 21.03 -20.53 -11.59
N LYS A 513 21.76 -21.63 -11.35
CA LYS A 513 22.24 -22.52 -12.41
C LYS A 513 21.09 -23.19 -13.17
N LYS A 514 20.03 -23.62 -12.48
CA LYS A 514 18.87 -24.28 -13.10
C LYS A 514 17.89 -23.28 -13.73
N LEU A 515 17.69 -22.13 -13.11
CA LEU A 515 16.77 -21.08 -13.57
C LEU A 515 17.35 -20.21 -14.69
N LYS A 516 18.67 -20.19 -14.86
CA LYS A 516 19.38 -19.37 -15.85
C LYS A 516 19.02 -17.88 -15.78
N THR A 517 18.68 -17.37 -14.60
CA THR A 517 18.23 -15.98 -14.36
C THR A 517 18.73 -15.49 -13.00
N GLY A 518 18.76 -14.16 -12.82
CA GLY A 518 19.06 -13.54 -11.54
C GLY A 518 17.88 -13.70 -10.57
N ILE A 519 18.16 -14.05 -9.31
CA ILE A 519 17.15 -14.19 -8.25
C ILE A 519 17.25 -13.02 -7.27
N LYS A 520 16.10 -12.50 -6.82
CA LYS A 520 16.00 -11.62 -5.65
C LYS A 520 15.63 -12.48 -4.45
N VAL A 521 16.36 -12.34 -3.35
CA VAL A 521 16.18 -13.18 -2.17
C VAL A 521 15.82 -12.32 -0.96
N TRP A 522 14.74 -12.66 -0.28
CA TRP A 522 14.37 -12.08 1.02
C TRP A 522 14.64 -13.11 2.11
N THR A 523 15.71 -12.92 2.87
CA THR A 523 16.18 -13.85 3.92
C THR A 523 17.09 -13.11 4.91
N THR A 524 17.28 -13.67 6.11
CA THR A 524 18.40 -13.31 6.98
C THR A 524 19.72 -13.67 6.27
N ARG A 525 20.72 -12.78 6.32
CA ARG A 525 21.99 -12.89 5.59
C ARG A 525 23.17 -12.81 6.54
N ASP A 526 24.15 -13.68 6.31
CA ASP A 526 25.49 -13.56 6.90
C ASP A 526 26.30 -12.46 6.16
N LYS A 527 26.99 -11.59 6.91
CA LYS A 527 27.77 -10.44 6.41
C LYS A 527 28.93 -10.87 5.47
N THR A 528 29.27 -12.16 5.41
CA THR A 528 30.41 -12.70 4.63
C THR A 528 30.12 -13.01 3.15
N LEU A 529 28.88 -13.28 2.74
CA LEU A 529 28.54 -13.65 1.35
C LEU A 529 28.16 -12.42 0.52
N LYS A 530 28.87 -12.11 -0.58
CA LYS A 530 28.64 -10.93 -1.46
C LYS A 530 27.56 -11.22 -2.54
N SER A 531 26.83 -10.17 -2.96
CA SER A 531 25.91 -10.24 -4.11
C SER A 531 26.69 -10.37 -5.41
N ASP A 532 26.39 -11.37 -6.23
CA ASP A 532 27.09 -11.68 -7.48
C ASP A 532 26.20 -11.28 -8.68
N CYS A 533 26.64 -10.31 -9.49
CA CYS A 533 25.90 -9.83 -10.68
C CYS A 533 26.59 -10.35 -11.95
N ARG A 534 26.39 -11.62 -12.27
CA ARG A 534 26.67 -12.17 -13.61
C ARG A 534 25.53 -13.11 -14.00
N ILE A 535 24.74 -12.70 -14.99
CA ILE A 535 23.89 -13.46 -15.94
C ILE A 535 22.73 -12.56 -16.39
N LEU A 536 22.61 -12.35 -17.70
CA LEU A 536 21.50 -11.66 -18.37
C LEU A 536 20.50 -12.71 -18.87
N GLY A 537 19.30 -12.73 -18.30
CA GLY A 537 18.18 -13.56 -18.77
C GLY A 537 16.92 -13.29 -17.93
N ARG A 538 15.77 -13.06 -18.56
CA ARG A 538 14.49 -12.77 -17.91
C ARG A 538 13.62 -14.03 -17.83
N ARG A 539 13.51 -14.62 -16.64
CA ARG A 539 12.34 -15.43 -16.21
C ARG A 539 12.05 -15.10 -14.74
N ASN A 540 10.83 -14.67 -14.44
CA ASN A 540 10.43 -14.30 -13.09
C ASN A 540 9.69 -15.48 -12.45
N LYS A 541 10.21 -16.01 -11.34
CA LYS A 541 9.58 -17.09 -10.56
C LYS A 541 9.55 -16.73 -9.09
N PHE A 542 8.50 -17.13 -8.38
CA PHE A 542 8.42 -17.02 -6.91
C PHE A 542 8.90 -18.34 -6.29
N CYS A 543 9.78 -18.29 -5.29
CA CYS A 543 10.31 -19.47 -4.61
C CYS A 543 10.27 -19.31 -3.09
N ALA A 544 9.69 -20.28 -2.39
CA ALA A 544 9.86 -20.42 -0.94
C ALA A 544 11.01 -21.37 -0.64
N ILE A 545 11.89 -20.99 0.28
CA ILE A 545 13.13 -21.73 0.59
C ILE A 545 13.19 -21.89 2.11
N ASP A 546 13.47 -23.09 2.59
CA ASP A 546 13.47 -23.41 4.02
C ASP A 546 14.77 -23.01 4.75
N LYS A 547 15.83 -22.68 3.99
CA LYS A 547 17.15 -22.32 4.51
C LYS A 547 17.52 -20.85 4.25
N PRO A 548 18.09 -20.13 5.24
CA PRO A 548 18.56 -18.78 5.04
C PRO A 548 19.84 -18.70 4.20
N TYR A 549 20.13 -17.54 3.61
CA TYR A 549 21.35 -17.34 2.82
C TYR A 549 22.60 -17.15 3.70
N GLN A 550 23.21 -18.27 4.10
CA GLN A 550 24.37 -18.35 4.99
C GLN A 550 25.42 -19.35 4.49
N LYS A 551 26.68 -19.27 4.96
CA LYS A 551 27.76 -20.17 4.49
C LYS A 551 27.54 -21.64 4.90
N SER A 552 26.87 -21.86 6.05
CA SER A 552 26.54 -23.18 6.60
C SER A 552 25.67 -24.06 5.69
N GLN A 553 24.87 -23.45 4.79
CA GLN A 553 23.97 -24.17 3.88
C GLN A 553 24.68 -25.16 2.92
N THR A 554 26.00 -25.03 2.73
CA THR A 554 26.78 -26.00 1.94
C THR A 554 26.92 -27.37 2.62
N LYS A 555 26.66 -27.44 3.94
CA LYS A 555 26.74 -28.66 4.77
C LYS A 555 25.39 -29.11 5.32
N GLU A 556 24.30 -28.46 4.93
CA GLU A 556 22.95 -28.72 5.43
C GLU A 556 22.01 -29.04 4.25
N PRO A 557 21.02 -29.92 4.43
CA PRO A 557 19.97 -30.17 3.44
C PRO A 557 19.05 -28.94 3.30
N ALA A 558 18.45 -28.76 2.12
CA ALA A 558 17.57 -27.63 1.83
C ALA A 558 16.52 -28.00 0.77
N ILE A 559 15.34 -27.39 0.85
CA ILE A 559 14.27 -27.46 -0.15
C ILE A 559 13.82 -26.07 -0.57
N ALA A 560 13.57 -25.92 -1.87
CA ALA A 560 12.97 -24.74 -2.46
C ALA A 560 11.78 -25.14 -3.33
N VAL A 561 10.61 -24.56 -3.08
CA VAL A 561 9.39 -24.77 -3.84
C VAL A 561 9.13 -23.50 -4.65
N CYS A 562 9.24 -23.61 -5.97
CA CYS A 562 9.10 -22.49 -6.90
C CYS A 562 7.82 -22.63 -7.73
N ILE A 563 7.03 -21.56 -7.79
CA ILE A 563 5.81 -21.50 -8.61
C ILE A 563 6.14 -20.77 -9.90
N ASP A 564 5.84 -21.42 -11.03
CA ASP A 564 6.14 -20.92 -12.37
C ASP A 564 4.98 -20.07 -12.92
N ASP A 565 4.66 -18.98 -12.21
CA ASP A 565 3.60 -18.03 -12.59
C ASP A 565 4.10 -16.57 -12.50
N ALA A 566 4.04 -15.86 -13.64
CA ALA A 566 4.50 -14.47 -13.75
C ALA A 566 3.56 -13.46 -13.08
N THR A 567 2.27 -13.81 -12.87
CA THR A 567 1.29 -12.97 -12.18
C THR A 567 1.56 -12.92 -10.69
N ILE A 568 1.84 -14.07 -10.06
CA ILE A 568 2.22 -14.19 -8.64
C ILE A 568 3.47 -13.34 -8.33
N PHE A 569 4.44 -13.31 -9.24
CA PHE A 569 5.63 -12.46 -9.09
C PHE A 569 5.32 -10.95 -9.09
N GLY A 570 4.30 -10.51 -9.84
CA GLY A 570 3.88 -9.11 -9.88
C GLY A 570 3.33 -8.59 -8.55
N HIS A 571 2.74 -9.47 -7.73
CA HIS A 571 2.07 -9.11 -6.48
C HIS A 571 2.99 -9.02 -5.26
N PHE A 572 4.18 -9.63 -5.29
CA PHE A 572 5.20 -9.48 -4.23
C PHE A 572 6.00 -8.17 -4.33
N ASN A 573 5.75 -7.35 -5.35
CA ASN A 573 6.30 -6.01 -5.49
C ASN A 573 5.39 -5.03 -4.70
N CYS A 574 5.45 -5.08 -3.37
CA CYS A 574 4.58 -4.28 -2.48
C CYS A 574 4.77 -2.77 -2.70
N ASN A 575 3.68 -2.07 -3.04
CA ASN A 575 3.47 -0.64 -2.85
C ASN A 575 1.99 -0.37 -2.55
N ALA A 576 1.73 0.66 -1.75
CA ALA A 576 0.45 1.04 -1.13
C ALA A 576 -0.77 1.10 -2.11
N PRO A 577 -2.02 0.98 -1.60
CA PRO A 577 -3.24 1.06 -2.44
C PRO A 577 -3.30 2.38 -3.22
N ALA A 578 -3.49 2.28 -4.53
CA ALA A 578 -3.57 3.45 -5.40
C ALA A 578 -4.86 4.25 -5.22
N GLN A 579 -4.72 5.57 -5.37
CA GLN A 579 -5.82 6.53 -5.28
C GLN A 579 -5.87 7.35 -6.56
N ASN A 580 -7.06 7.47 -7.16
CA ASN A 580 -7.26 8.21 -8.42
C ASN A 580 -7.37 9.74 -8.23
N ARG A 581 -7.24 10.23 -6.99
CA ARG A 581 -7.32 11.65 -6.63
C ARG A 581 -5.92 12.14 -6.25
N GLY A 582 -5.50 13.25 -6.86
CA GLY A 582 -4.23 13.91 -6.59
C GLY A 582 -4.35 15.01 -5.54
N LYS A 583 -3.21 15.64 -5.26
CA LYS A 583 -3.10 16.87 -4.47
C LYS A 583 -2.64 18.00 -5.39
N ALA A 584 -3.30 19.15 -5.33
CA ALA A 584 -2.95 20.32 -6.11
C ALA A 584 -2.67 21.54 -5.21
N LEU A 585 -1.71 22.35 -5.65
CA LEU A 585 -1.50 23.72 -5.19
C LEU A 585 -1.90 24.62 -6.37
N ILE A 586 -2.94 25.41 -6.20
CA ILE A 586 -3.48 26.29 -7.25
C ILE A 586 -3.29 27.73 -6.79
N ALA A 587 -2.60 28.55 -7.59
CA ALA A 587 -2.46 29.97 -7.31
C ALA A 587 -3.83 30.67 -7.41
N GLY A 588 -4.19 31.47 -6.41
CA GLY A 588 -5.40 32.30 -6.39
C GLY A 588 -6.54 31.83 -5.47
N ALA A 589 -6.67 30.52 -5.21
CA ALA A 589 -7.68 29.98 -4.29
C ALA A 589 -7.00 29.46 -3.01
N ASN A 590 -6.91 30.31 -1.98
CA ASN A 590 -6.35 29.98 -0.66
C ASN A 590 -5.00 29.19 -0.75
N PRO A 591 -3.91 29.83 -1.22
CA PRO A 591 -2.64 29.19 -1.62
C PRO A 591 -1.87 28.50 -0.48
N ASN A 592 -2.44 28.40 0.72
CA ASN A 592 -1.79 27.99 1.95
C ASN A 592 -1.97 26.50 2.29
N ALA A 593 -2.69 25.72 1.48
CA ALA A 593 -2.96 24.30 1.76
C ALA A 593 -3.10 23.42 0.51
N TRP A 594 -2.72 22.15 0.64
CA TRP A 594 -2.96 21.12 -0.37
C TRP A 594 -4.46 20.89 -0.59
N GLN A 595 -4.92 20.98 -1.83
CA GLN A 595 -6.30 20.70 -2.21
C GLN A 595 -6.43 19.31 -2.84
N ASN A 596 -7.48 18.58 -2.50
CA ASN A 596 -7.80 17.33 -3.20
C ASN A 596 -8.30 17.64 -4.61
N THR A 597 -7.73 16.99 -5.61
CA THR A 597 -8.31 17.04 -6.96
C THR A 597 -9.58 16.19 -7.02
N GLN A 598 -10.41 16.45 -8.03
CA GLN A 598 -11.36 15.44 -8.49
C GLN A 598 -10.59 14.24 -9.08
N ASP A 599 -11.32 13.16 -9.39
CA ASP A 599 -10.74 11.96 -10.01
C ASP A 599 -10.05 12.33 -11.33
N LEU A 600 -8.73 12.12 -11.40
CA LEU A 600 -7.91 12.46 -12.57
C LEU A 600 -8.12 11.50 -13.75
N THR A 601 -8.97 10.48 -13.61
CA THR A 601 -9.31 9.55 -14.70
C THR A 601 -10.51 10.01 -15.53
N GLY A 602 -11.29 10.97 -15.02
CA GLY A 602 -12.43 11.56 -15.73
C GLY A 602 -12.10 12.94 -16.32
N PRO A 603 -12.84 13.42 -17.33
CA PRO A 603 -12.61 14.73 -17.93
C PRO A 603 -13.17 15.91 -17.12
N ASN A 604 -13.82 15.67 -15.97
CA ASN A 604 -14.63 16.70 -15.30
C ASN A 604 -13.86 17.44 -14.20
N GLY A 605 -13.85 18.77 -14.29
CA GLY A 605 -13.73 19.68 -13.14
C GLY A 605 -12.39 19.73 -12.41
N HIS A 606 -11.28 19.29 -13.02
CA HIS A 606 -9.96 19.34 -12.38
C HIS A 606 -8.91 20.10 -13.22
N ALA A 607 -7.92 20.67 -12.51
CA ALA A 607 -6.91 21.56 -13.09
C ALA A 607 -6.15 20.95 -14.28
N VAL A 608 -5.82 19.65 -14.24
CA VAL A 608 -5.08 18.98 -15.33
C VAL A 608 -5.86 18.93 -16.65
N VAL A 609 -7.17 18.65 -16.65
CA VAL A 609 -7.97 18.66 -17.90
C VAL A 609 -8.12 20.09 -18.39
N LYS A 610 -8.44 21.03 -17.49
CA LYS A 610 -8.64 22.43 -17.85
C LYS A 610 -7.39 23.02 -18.51
N SER A 611 -6.21 22.75 -17.98
CA SER A 611 -4.94 23.19 -18.59
C SER A 611 -4.63 22.53 -19.94
N LEU A 612 -5.29 21.43 -20.29
CA LEU A 612 -5.06 20.67 -21.51
C LEU A 612 -6.24 20.78 -22.50
N GLU A 613 -7.24 21.62 -22.25
CA GLU A 613 -8.49 21.68 -23.01
C GLU A 613 -8.24 21.80 -24.53
N HIS A 614 -7.36 22.72 -24.92
CA HIS A 614 -6.94 22.94 -26.32
C HIS A 614 -5.87 21.96 -26.83
N VAL A 615 -5.40 21.03 -26.00
CA VAL A 615 -4.50 19.93 -26.37
C VAL A 615 -5.29 18.66 -26.65
N ILE A 616 -6.38 18.44 -25.91
CA ILE A 616 -7.21 17.24 -26.03
C ILE A 616 -8.33 17.40 -27.06
N MET A 617 -8.71 18.64 -27.37
CA MET A 617 -9.69 19.01 -28.38
C MET A 617 -9.10 20.06 -29.32
N ALA A 618 -9.51 20.03 -30.58
CA ALA A 618 -9.03 20.99 -31.58
C ALA A 618 -9.59 22.38 -31.29
N ASP A 619 -8.71 23.38 -31.40
CA ASP A 619 -9.03 24.79 -31.26
C ASP A 619 -8.40 25.56 -32.43
N ALA A 620 -9.14 26.51 -32.99
CA ALA A 620 -8.68 27.23 -34.17
C ALA A 620 -7.52 28.20 -33.85
N ALA A 621 -7.56 28.83 -32.67
CA ALA A 621 -6.61 29.85 -32.26
C ALA A 621 -5.36 29.25 -31.61
N ASN A 622 -5.50 28.25 -30.75
CA ASN A 622 -4.38 27.68 -30.00
C ASN A 622 -3.56 26.70 -30.85
N LYS A 623 -2.23 26.73 -30.65
CA LYS A 623 -1.22 25.83 -31.26
C LYS A 623 -0.27 25.32 -30.17
N PHE A 624 0.27 24.13 -30.33
CA PHE A 624 1.11 23.48 -29.33
C PHE A 624 2.11 22.44 -29.88
N ILE A 625 3.15 22.24 -29.09
CA ILE A 625 4.05 21.08 -29.21
C ILE A 625 3.84 20.14 -28.03
N ALA A 626 3.78 18.84 -28.30
CA ALA A 626 3.76 17.81 -27.27
C ALA A 626 4.99 16.92 -27.39
N TYR A 627 5.69 16.74 -26.26
CA TYR A 627 6.94 15.99 -26.21
C TYR A 627 6.95 14.95 -25.09
N SER A 628 7.52 13.77 -25.36
CA SER A 628 7.61 12.68 -24.38
C SER A 628 8.58 11.60 -24.83
N ASN A 629 9.28 10.97 -23.89
CA ASN A 629 10.08 9.78 -24.17
C ASN A 629 9.26 8.48 -24.31
N ILE A 630 8.01 8.52 -23.87
CA ILE A 630 7.02 7.45 -24.02
C ILE A 630 5.74 8.15 -24.47
N PRO A 631 5.63 8.58 -25.74
CA PRO A 631 4.43 9.25 -26.23
C PRO A 631 3.26 8.25 -26.33
N PRO A 632 2.01 8.71 -26.26
CA PRO A 632 0.85 7.83 -26.42
C PRO A 632 0.81 7.24 -27.83
N ASP A 633 0.38 5.98 -27.91
CA ASP A 633 0.09 5.28 -29.17
C ASP A 633 1.29 5.14 -30.15
N VAL A 634 2.54 5.43 -29.73
CA VAL A 634 3.76 5.19 -30.53
C VAL A 634 4.61 4.08 -29.89
N PRO A 635 4.59 2.85 -30.43
CA PRO A 635 5.40 1.75 -29.90
C PRO A 635 6.89 1.89 -30.28
N LYS A 636 7.79 1.45 -29.40
CA LYS A 636 9.24 1.26 -29.64
C LYS A 636 10.08 2.54 -29.85
N VAL A 637 9.67 3.69 -29.32
CA VAL A 637 10.52 4.89 -29.29
C VAL A 637 11.78 4.66 -28.44
N LYS A 638 12.96 4.96 -28.98
CA LYS A 638 14.23 5.00 -28.25
C LYS A 638 14.75 6.43 -28.21
N THR A 639 14.50 7.15 -27.12
CA THR A 639 15.19 8.41 -26.81
C THR A 639 15.95 8.27 -25.49
N LYS A 640 17.04 9.03 -25.35
CA LYS A 640 17.81 9.14 -24.10
C LYS A 640 17.26 10.20 -23.16
N SER A 641 16.34 11.06 -23.61
CA SER A 641 15.66 12.04 -22.76
C SER A 641 14.56 11.39 -21.94
N ASN A 642 14.26 11.95 -20.78
CA ASN A 642 13.10 11.55 -19.96
C ASN A 642 12.02 12.65 -19.87
N SER A 643 12.31 13.83 -20.43
CA SER A 643 11.46 15.01 -20.40
C SER A 643 10.12 14.75 -21.08
N LYS A 644 9.03 15.21 -20.45
CA LYS A 644 7.66 15.15 -21.00
C LYS A 644 6.91 16.44 -20.70
N GLY A 645 6.04 16.86 -21.61
CA GLY A 645 5.28 18.08 -21.45
C GLY A 645 4.58 18.55 -22.71
N VAL A 646 3.93 19.71 -22.57
CA VAL A 646 3.24 20.42 -23.65
C VAL A 646 3.57 21.90 -23.53
N LEU A 647 3.94 22.52 -24.64
CA LEU A 647 4.11 23.98 -24.74
C LEU A 647 3.06 24.48 -25.74
N MET A 648 2.19 25.38 -25.28
CA MET A 648 1.04 25.91 -26.02
C MET A 648 1.15 27.43 -26.15
N MET A 649 0.65 27.97 -27.25
CA MET A 649 0.54 29.40 -27.51
C MET A 649 -0.67 29.70 -28.41
N ASN A 650 -1.24 30.88 -28.26
CA ASN A 650 -2.15 31.47 -29.23
C ASN A 650 -1.38 32.46 -30.12
N PRO A 651 -1.13 32.17 -31.41
CA PRO A 651 -0.43 33.09 -32.31
C PRO A 651 -1.19 34.40 -32.58
N GLN A 652 -2.49 34.46 -32.26
CA GLN A 652 -3.37 35.61 -32.52
C GLN A 652 -3.54 36.51 -31.30
N ALA A 653 -3.06 36.10 -30.12
CA ALA A 653 -3.22 36.84 -28.88
C ALA A 653 -1.90 36.97 -28.13
N LEU A 654 -1.54 38.22 -27.79
CA LEU A 654 -0.35 38.54 -27.00
C LEU A 654 -0.49 37.95 -25.58
N ASP A 655 0.58 37.30 -25.11
CA ASP A 655 0.72 36.73 -23.76
C ASP A 655 -0.24 35.58 -23.38
N GLU A 656 -0.85 34.92 -24.37
CA GLU A 656 -1.59 33.68 -24.19
C GLU A 656 -0.71 32.45 -24.47
N ALA A 657 0.18 32.11 -23.53
CA ALA A 657 1.01 30.91 -23.61
C ALA A 657 1.04 30.12 -22.30
N SER A 658 1.19 28.80 -22.42
CA SER A 658 1.22 27.88 -21.29
C SER A 658 2.21 26.75 -21.47
N TRP A 659 2.92 26.39 -20.41
CA TRP A 659 3.86 25.28 -20.39
C TRP A 659 3.53 24.28 -19.29
N ILE A 660 3.33 23.04 -19.70
CA ILE A 660 3.02 21.91 -18.82
C ILE A 660 4.22 20.96 -18.81
N VAL A 661 4.71 20.64 -17.62
CA VAL A 661 5.74 19.62 -17.39
C VAL A 661 5.15 18.50 -16.55
N HIS A 662 5.34 17.25 -16.96
CA HIS A 662 4.81 16.10 -16.23
C HIS A 662 5.74 14.89 -16.28
N THR A 663 5.39 13.90 -15.46
CA THR A 663 6.14 12.63 -15.33
C THR A 663 5.43 11.44 -15.97
N VAL A 664 4.15 11.59 -16.33
CA VAL A 664 3.27 10.52 -16.82
C VAL A 664 3.69 10.01 -18.21
N PRO A 665 4.08 8.73 -18.37
CA PRO A 665 4.30 8.12 -19.68
C PRO A 665 2.98 7.80 -20.39
N GLY A 666 2.95 7.94 -21.72
CA GLY A 666 1.76 7.69 -22.54
C GLY A 666 0.72 8.82 -22.50
N PHE A 667 1.13 10.05 -22.19
CA PHE A 667 0.26 11.22 -21.96
C PHE A 667 0.91 12.52 -22.47
N PRO A 668 0.14 13.56 -22.85
CA PRO A 668 -1.31 13.54 -23.17
C PRO A 668 -1.60 13.05 -24.60
N LYS A 669 -2.83 12.62 -24.87
CA LYS A 669 -3.25 12.26 -26.24
C LYS A 669 -3.65 13.51 -27.02
N ALA A 670 -2.71 14.05 -27.80
CA ALA A 670 -2.94 15.22 -28.65
C ALA A 670 -4.17 15.03 -29.56
N LEU A 671 -5.13 15.97 -29.47
CA LEU A 671 -6.38 16.07 -30.24
C LEU A 671 -7.29 14.83 -30.19
N ARG A 672 -7.16 14.00 -29.16
CA ARG A 672 -7.85 12.69 -29.06
C ARG A 672 -8.59 12.50 -27.74
N GLY A 673 -8.94 13.60 -27.08
CA GLY A 673 -9.63 13.60 -25.79
C GLY A 673 -8.72 13.30 -24.60
N TYR A 674 -9.24 13.59 -23.41
CA TYR A 674 -8.52 13.35 -22.15
C TYR A 674 -8.55 11.88 -21.76
N VAL A 675 -7.38 11.27 -21.63
CA VAL A 675 -7.21 9.89 -21.14
C VAL A 675 -5.95 9.81 -20.29
N PHE A 676 -6.10 9.62 -18.98
CA PHE A 676 -4.98 9.40 -18.06
C PHE A 676 -4.54 7.92 -18.06
N PRO A 677 -3.29 7.56 -18.44
CA PRO A 677 -2.75 6.17 -18.52
C PRO A 677 -3.13 5.25 -17.34
N PRO A 678 -3.77 4.07 -17.53
CA PRO A 678 -4.33 3.33 -16.41
C PRO A 678 -3.23 2.60 -15.60
N ALA A 679 -2.11 2.28 -16.25
CA ALA A 679 -0.91 1.73 -15.61
C ALA A 679 -0.20 2.74 -14.70
N GLU A 680 -0.50 4.03 -14.88
CA GLU A 680 0.12 5.13 -14.15
C GLU A 680 -0.75 5.62 -12.99
N ILE A 681 -2.00 5.15 -12.89
CA ILE A 681 -2.89 5.38 -11.73
C ILE A 681 -2.26 4.85 -10.43
N GLN A 682 -1.45 3.78 -10.53
CA GLN A 682 -0.83 3.12 -9.38
C GLN A 682 0.47 3.80 -8.91
N LYS A 683 0.85 4.93 -9.51
CA LYS A 683 2.13 5.59 -9.25
C LYS A 683 1.94 7.06 -8.89
N GLY A 684 2.80 7.55 -8.01
CA GLY A 684 2.96 8.98 -7.76
C GLY A 684 3.50 9.68 -9.01
N HIS A 685 2.78 10.72 -9.45
CA HIS A 685 3.16 11.57 -10.57
C HIS A 685 3.09 13.04 -10.17
N LEU A 686 3.94 13.82 -10.80
CA LEU A 686 3.98 15.26 -10.64
C LEU A 686 3.63 15.98 -11.94
N PHE A 687 2.87 17.07 -11.81
CA PHE A 687 2.49 18.02 -12.85
C PHE A 687 2.88 19.42 -12.41
N ILE A 688 3.40 20.21 -13.35
CA ILE A 688 3.56 21.65 -13.24
C ILE A 688 2.84 22.26 -14.44
N CYS A 689 1.98 23.24 -14.21
CA CYS A 689 1.37 24.05 -15.25
C CYS A 689 1.72 25.51 -14.99
N LEU A 690 2.33 26.17 -15.97
CA LEU A 690 2.74 27.58 -15.89
C LEU A 690 2.07 28.35 -17.02
N THR A 691 1.37 29.43 -16.69
CA THR A 691 1.01 30.46 -17.67
C THR A 691 2.23 31.36 -17.87
N ILE A 692 2.72 31.46 -19.08
CA ILE A 692 3.99 32.13 -19.42
C ILE A 692 3.73 33.24 -20.44
N LYS A 693 4.60 34.26 -20.45
CA LYS A 693 4.56 35.30 -21.47
C LYS A 693 5.03 34.75 -22.81
N GLU A 694 4.52 35.32 -23.90
CA GLU A 694 4.86 34.88 -25.25
C GLU A 694 6.36 35.09 -25.56
N SER A 695 6.98 36.10 -24.93
CA SER A 695 8.41 36.40 -25.03
C SER A 695 9.32 35.32 -24.42
N GLU A 696 8.80 34.49 -23.52
CA GLU A 696 9.58 33.48 -22.79
C GLU A 696 9.68 32.13 -23.54
N ILE A 697 8.89 31.94 -24.60
CA ILE A 697 8.78 30.70 -25.37
C ILE A 697 10.14 30.27 -25.95
N ASP A 698 10.90 31.20 -26.52
CA ASP A 698 12.18 30.87 -27.17
C ASP A 698 13.24 30.38 -26.15
N ALA A 699 13.19 30.90 -24.91
CA ALA A 699 14.06 30.45 -23.81
C ALA A 699 13.73 29.02 -23.35
N ILE A 700 12.44 28.66 -23.32
CA ILE A 700 11.98 27.29 -23.06
C ILE A 700 12.41 26.37 -24.21
N ALA A 701 12.20 26.81 -25.45
CA ALA A 701 12.57 26.04 -26.64
C ALA A 701 14.07 25.71 -26.67
N MET A 702 14.93 26.68 -26.35
CA MET A 702 16.37 26.44 -26.22
C MET A 702 16.71 25.38 -25.16
N SER A 703 16.01 25.42 -24.03
CA SER A 703 16.22 24.46 -22.94
C SER A 703 15.77 23.04 -23.32
N LEU A 704 14.67 22.92 -24.07
CA LEU A 704 14.18 21.65 -24.62
C LEU A 704 15.13 21.10 -25.69
N ARG A 705 15.67 21.93 -26.57
CA ARG A 705 16.68 21.50 -27.57
C ARG A 705 17.88 20.82 -26.93
N ILE A 706 18.37 21.36 -25.81
CA ILE A 706 19.48 20.77 -25.04
C ILE A 706 19.08 19.46 -24.37
N ALA A 707 17.83 19.34 -23.91
CA ALA A 707 17.29 18.14 -23.27
C ALA A 707 16.88 17.04 -24.27
N THR A 708 16.83 17.37 -25.57
CA THR A 708 16.52 16.49 -26.71
C THR A 708 15.32 15.55 -26.48
N PRO A 709 14.14 16.06 -26.08
CA PRO A 709 12.96 15.23 -25.97
C PRO A 709 12.47 14.84 -27.38
N LEU A 710 11.69 13.75 -27.47
CA LEU A 710 10.97 13.43 -28.70
C LEU A 710 9.71 14.29 -28.76
N ILE A 711 9.56 15.08 -29.82
CA ILE A 711 8.30 15.77 -30.17
C ILE A 711 7.45 14.77 -30.96
N TYR A 712 6.22 14.55 -30.51
CA TYR A 712 5.29 13.60 -31.15
C TYR A 712 4.03 14.29 -31.70
N HIS A 713 3.85 15.57 -31.41
CA HIS A 713 2.85 16.43 -32.03
C HIS A 713 3.39 17.85 -32.14
N ASN A 714 3.13 18.50 -33.27
CA ASN A 714 3.43 19.90 -33.53
C ASN A 714 2.40 20.44 -34.54
N ASP A 715 1.74 21.53 -34.19
CA ASP A 715 0.91 22.33 -35.09
C ASP A 715 1.28 23.83 -35.03
N ILE A 716 2.38 24.19 -34.35
CA ILE A 716 2.89 25.57 -34.33
C ILE A 716 3.43 25.91 -35.74
N PRO A 717 2.97 27.02 -36.37
CA PRO A 717 3.45 27.46 -37.67
C PRO A 717 4.92 27.89 -37.62
N ASP A 718 5.55 28.07 -38.80
CA ASP A 718 6.93 28.55 -38.87
C ASP A 718 7.04 29.95 -38.23
N ASP A 719 7.92 30.08 -37.23
CA ASP A 719 8.09 31.28 -36.41
C ASP A 719 9.54 31.79 -36.56
N PRO A 720 9.80 32.70 -37.51
CA PRO A 720 11.13 33.28 -37.70
C PRO A 720 11.56 34.19 -36.55
N VAL A 721 10.62 34.69 -35.75
CA VAL A 721 10.87 35.56 -34.59
C VAL A 721 11.46 34.74 -33.42
N ARG A 722 11.14 33.44 -33.35
CA ARG A 722 11.63 32.50 -32.32
C ARG A 722 12.53 31.41 -32.92
N PRO A 723 13.81 31.70 -33.18
CA PRO A 723 14.70 30.78 -33.88
C PRO A 723 14.96 29.47 -33.14
N ASN A 724 14.90 29.42 -31.80
CA ASN A 724 15.04 28.16 -31.07
C ASN A 724 13.76 27.33 -31.13
N LEU A 725 12.59 27.98 -31.14
CA LEU A 725 11.32 27.28 -31.36
C LEU A 725 11.29 26.63 -32.74
N LYS A 726 11.63 27.40 -33.79
CA LYS A 726 11.78 26.90 -35.17
C LYS A 726 12.69 25.68 -35.24
N LYS A 727 13.88 25.76 -34.65
CA LYS A 727 14.85 24.65 -34.64
C LYS A 727 14.36 23.45 -33.84
N LEU A 728 13.59 23.66 -32.77
CA LEU A 728 13.00 22.60 -31.97
C LEU A 728 11.95 21.83 -32.78
N VAL A 729 11.00 22.54 -33.42
CA VAL A 729 9.93 21.92 -34.23
C VAL A 729 10.45 21.20 -35.47
N ASN A 730 11.53 21.72 -36.08
CA ASN A 730 12.20 21.10 -37.23
C ASN A 730 13.09 19.90 -36.86
N GLY A 731 13.21 19.56 -35.57
CA GLY A 731 14.01 18.43 -35.10
C GLY A 731 15.53 18.63 -35.23
N GLU A 732 16.00 19.88 -35.31
CA GLU A 732 17.44 20.18 -35.41
C GLU A 732 18.18 19.83 -34.12
N SER A 733 18.97 18.76 -34.18
CA SER A 733 19.69 18.17 -33.03
C SER A 733 21.16 18.60 -32.91
N ARG A 734 21.69 19.39 -33.86
CA ARG A 734 23.07 19.87 -33.83
C ARG A 734 23.21 21.01 -32.81
N LEU A 735 23.76 20.68 -31.65
CA LEU A 735 24.06 21.62 -30.57
C LEU A 735 25.52 22.03 -30.64
N THR A 736 25.79 23.32 -30.83
CA THR A 736 27.11 23.92 -30.59
C THR A 736 27.29 24.13 -29.08
N PRO A 737 28.52 23.98 -28.53
CA PRO A 737 28.79 24.33 -27.15
C PRO A 737 28.34 25.78 -26.84
N PRO A 738 27.86 26.07 -25.61
CA PRO A 738 27.91 25.22 -24.42
C PRO A 738 26.84 24.12 -24.36
N LEU A 739 27.26 22.91 -23.93
CA LEU A 739 26.39 21.73 -23.81
C LEU A 739 25.55 21.71 -22.51
N THR A 740 25.47 22.84 -21.82
CA THR A 740 24.61 23.09 -20.66
C THR A 740 24.07 24.51 -20.75
N VAL A 741 22.77 24.69 -20.48
CA VAL A 741 22.13 26.01 -20.49
C VAL A 741 21.38 26.26 -19.19
N THR A 742 21.30 27.53 -18.79
CA THR A 742 20.45 28.01 -17.70
C THR A 742 19.62 29.15 -18.26
N ARG A 743 18.29 29.03 -18.19
CA ARG A 743 17.35 30.07 -18.62
C ARG A 743 16.44 30.45 -17.46
N GLN A 744 16.12 31.74 -17.35
CA GLN A 744 15.17 32.25 -16.38
C GLN A 744 13.99 32.80 -17.17
N ILE A 745 12.79 32.49 -16.71
CA ILE A 745 11.52 32.97 -17.27
C ILE A 745 10.64 33.47 -16.13
N SER A 746 9.64 34.29 -16.45
CA SER A 746 8.60 34.71 -15.49
C SER A 746 7.21 34.28 -15.97
N THR A 747 6.34 33.89 -15.04
CA THR A 747 4.92 33.63 -15.38
C THR A 747 4.18 34.92 -15.73
N ALA A 748 3.06 34.83 -16.43
CA ALA A 748 2.31 35.99 -16.92
C ALA A 748 1.60 36.82 -15.83
N ALA A 749 1.28 36.22 -14.66
CA ALA A 749 0.62 36.92 -13.54
C ALA A 749 1.45 38.08 -12.96
N ALA A 750 0.80 39.05 -12.30
CA ALA A 750 1.47 40.14 -11.59
C ALA A 750 1.36 39.98 -10.06
N PRO A 751 2.47 39.89 -9.30
CA PRO A 751 3.85 39.69 -9.74
C PRO A 751 4.12 38.25 -10.22
N GLY A 752 4.87 38.10 -11.31
CA GLY A 752 5.13 36.80 -11.93
C GLY A 752 6.10 35.94 -11.11
N LEU A 753 5.84 34.63 -11.02
CA LEU A 753 6.75 33.67 -10.40
C LEU A 753 8.01 33.53 -11.24
N LYS A 754 9.18 33.59 -10.59
CA LYS A 754 10.48 33.36 -11.23
C LYS A 754 10.72 31.86 -11.37
N VAL A 755 10.93 31.41 -12.60
CA VAL A 755 11.23 30.00 -12.92
C VAL A 755 12.58 29.91 -13.59
N THR A 756 13.45 29.02 -13.11
CA THR A 756 14.77 28.76 -13.71
C THR A 756 14.82 27.34 -14.29
N ILE A 757 15.23 27.23 -15.55
CA ILE A 757 15.37 25.97 -16.28
C ILE A 757 16.86 25.65 -16.43
N TYR A 758 17.25 24.45 -16.03
CA TYR A 758 18.60 23.92 -16.17
C TYR A 758 18.56 22.73 -17.12
N SER A 759 19.28 22.79 -18.24
CA SER A 759 19.38 21.66 -19.17
C SER A 759 20.83 21.28 -19.43
N LYS A 760 21.10 19.99 -19.57
CA LYS A 760 22.38 19.45 -20.05
C LYS A 760 22.15 18.53 -21.24
N GLY A 761 23.04 18.62 -22.22
CA GLY A 761 23.09 17.69 -23.33
C GLY A 761 23.86 16.42 -22.98
N GLU A 762 23.65 15.36 -23.76
CA GLU A 762 24.36 14.08 -23.61
C GLU A 762 25.89 14.25 -23.60
N LYS A 763 26.41 15.04 -24.55
CA LYS A 763 27.85 15.23 -24.75
C LYS A 763 28.54 15.96 -23.58
N SER A 764 27.80 16.61 -22.68
CA SER A 764 28.36 17.34 -21.53
C SER A 764 29.08 16.44 -20.53
N LYS A 765 28.69 15.16 -20.44
CA LYS A 765 29.16 14.20 -19.41
C LYS A 765 28.94 14.67 -17.95
N TYR A 766 28.15 15.73 -17.74
CA TYR A 766 27.89 16.28 -16.42
C TYR A 766 26.79 15.51 -15.69
N GLU A 767 26.93 15.47 -14.37
CA GLU A 767 25.94 14.93 -13.43
C GLU A 767 25.00 16.09 -13.07
N ILE A 768 23.71 15.99 -13.42
CA ILE A 768 22.76 17.11 -13.31
C ILE A 768 22.64 17.68 -11.88
N TYR A 769 22.66 16.85 -10.84
CA TYR A 769 22.48 17.28 -9.45
C TYR A 769 23.69 18.04 -8.93
N ARG A 770 24.88 17.42 -8.87
CA ARG A 770 26.08 18.03 -8.31
C ARG A 770 26.73 19.03 -9.25
N LYS A 771 26.95 18.67 -10.52
CA LYS A 771 27.77 19.48 -11.44
C LYS A 771 26.98 20.64 -12.05
N VAL A 772 25.65 20.56 -12.07
CA VAL A 772 24.79 21.65 -12.56
C VAL A 772 24.03 22.29 -11.40
N LEU A 773 23.10 21.58 -10.76
CA LEU A 773 22.17 22.17 -9.77
C LEU A 773 22.88 22.70 -8.51
N VAL A 774 23.67 21.90 -7.79
CA VAL A 774 24.37 22.37 -6.56
C VAL A 774 25.36 23.51 -6.86
N LYS A 775 25.99 23.50 -8.04
CA LYS A 775 26.90 24.59 -8.45
C LYS A 775 26.14 25.88 -8.76
N LYS A 776 25.02 25.79 -9.48
CA LYS A 776 24.22 26.95 -9.93
C LYS A 776 23.31 27.51 -8.84
N LEU A 777 22.64 26.65 -8.06
CA LEU A 777 21.77 27.04 -6.94
C LEU A 777 22.55 27.60 -5.75
N LYS A 778 23.84 27.28 -5.65
CA LYS A 778 24.74 27.71 -4.58
C LYS A 778 24.33 27.29 -3.15
N THR A 779 23.43 26.33 -3.00
CA THR A 779 22.89 25.84 -1.71
C THR A 779 23.00 24.31 -1.58
N SER A 780 22.75 23.77 -0.39
CA SER A 780 22.51 22.32 -0.26
C SER A 780 21.15 21.97 -0.86
N ILE A 781 20.94 20.71 -1.24
CA ILE A 781 19.66 20.23 -1.78
C ILE A 781 19.20 18.98 -1.03
N LYS A 782 17.90 18.90 -0.73
CA LYS A 782 17.23 17.66 -0.30
C LYS A 782 16.51 17.07 -1.51
N VAL A 783 16.80 15.82 -1.82
CA VAL A 783 16.40 15.20 -3.10
C VAL A 783 15.51 13.98 -2.84
N TRP A 784 14.29 14.03 -3.41
CA TRP A 784 13.40 12.89 -3.58
C TRP A 784 13.66 12.26 -4.95
N THR A 785 14.30 11.10 -4.95
CA THR A 785 14.74 10.44 -6.18
C THR A 785 15.09 8.97 -5.97
N THR A 786 14.90 8.15 -7.01
CA THR A 786 15.44 6.79 -7.04
C THR A 786 16.96 6.82 -7.21
N ARG A 787 17.65 5.78 -6.73
CA ARG A 787 19.12 5.80 -6.59
C ARG A 787 19.76 4.56 -7.20
N ASP A 788 20.92 4.73 -7.80
CA ASP A 788 21.85 3.62 -7.98
C ASP A 788 22.76 3.52 -6.74
N LYS A 789 23.24 2.33 -6.39
CA LYS A 789 24.09 2.14 -5.18
C LYS A 789 25.47 2.82 -5.32
N ILE A 790 25.70 3.56 -6.40
CA ILE A 790 26.98 4.15 -6.78
C ILE A 790 27.03 5.62 -6.32
N LEU A 791 26.00 6.40 -6.63
CA LEU A 791 25.89 7.76 -6.13
C LEU A 791 25.32 7.76 -4.71
N LYS A 792 26.14 8.23 -3.76
CA LYS A 792 25.77 8.39 -2.35
C LYS A 792 25.55 9.87 -2.04
N THR A 793 25.03 10.17 -0.86
CA THR A 793 25.03 11.53 -0.32
C THR A 793 26.42 12.16 -0.49
N ASP A 794 26.49 13.28 -1.19
CA ASP A 794 27.76 13.91 -1.55
C ASP A 794 28.01 15.14 -0.67
N CYS A 795 29.21 15.19 -0.06
CA CYS A 795 29.71 16.29 0.77
C CYS A 795 31.02 16.88 0.19
N ARG A 796 31.39 16.55 -1.06
CA ARG A 796 32.66 16.96 -1.68
C ARG A 796 32.72 18.44 -2.08
N ILE A 797 31.60 19.15 -2.07
CA ILE A 797 31.58 20.61 -2.30
C ILE A 797 31.56 21.27 -0.93
N LEU A 798 32.58 22.10 -0.64
CA LEU A 798 32.68 22.84 0.62
C LEU A 798 31.35 23.58 0.89
N ASN A 799 30.76 23.37 2.08
CA ASN A 799 29.51 23.99 2.54
C ASN A 799 28.23 23.68 1.74
N ARG A 800 28.22 22.69 0.82
CA ARG A 800 27.01 22.30 0.06
C ARG A 800 26.87 20.79 -0.06
N ASN A 801 25.67 20.29 0.20
CA ASN A 801 25.43 18.86 0.30
C ASN A 801 24.24 18.41 -0.53
N ILE A 802 24.34 17.17 -1.04
CA ILE A 802 23.17 16.44 -1.55
C ILE A 802 22.68 15.53 -0.43
N LYS A 803 21.57 15.92 0.19
CA LYS A 803 20.85 15.12 1.18
C LYS A 803 19.78 14.32 0.43
N LEU A 804 19.77 13.00 0.64
CA LEU A 804 18.83 12.14 -0.06
C LEU A 804 17.70 11.76 0.89
N VAL A 805 16.46 12.03 0.48
CA VAL A 805 15.26 11.81 1.29
C VAL A 805 14.97 10.31 1.44
N THR A 806 14.72 9.87 2.66
CA THR A 806 14.30 8.50 2.98
C THR A 806 12.83 8.27 2.62
N SER A 807 12.54 7.14 2.00
CA SER A 807 11.18 6.65 1.76
C SER A 807 10.62 5.99 3.04
N PRO A 808 9.32 6.12 3.36
CA PRO A 808 8.29 6.90 2.65
C PRO A 808 8.27 8.39 3.07
N ILE A 809 7.55 9.21 2.30
CA ILE A 809 7.17 10.61 2.60
C ILE A 809 5.65 10.74 2.60
N THR A 810 5.12 11.93 2.92
CA THR A 810 3.71 12.22 2.67
C THR A 810 3.46 13.57 2.06
N ILE A 811 2.67 13.59 1.00
CA ILE A 811 2.27 14.79 0.27
C ILE A 811 0.82 15.10 0.64
N GLY A 812 0.59 16.21 1.38
CA GLY A 812 -0.76 16.66 1.73
C GLY A 812 -1.63 15.62 2.44
N GLY A 813 -1.02 14.75 3.27
CA GLY A 813 -1.70 13.66 3.96
C GLY A 813 -1.67 12.30 3.24
N HIS A 814 -1.15 12.21 2.01
CA HIS A 814 -1.00 10.95 1.26
C HIS A 814 0.42 10.40 1.32
N ALA A 815 0.58 9.15 1.79
CA ALA A 815 1.88 8.48 1.82
C ALA A 815 2.39 8.19 0.40
N SER A 816 3.67 8.42 0.15
CA SER A 816 4.37 8.16 -1.11
C SER A 816 5.71 7.48 -0.82
N SER A 817 6.11 6.50 -1.63
CA SER A 817 7.38 5.78 -1.49
C SER A 817 8.22 5.91 -2.75
N LEU A 818 9.55 5.82 -2.65
CA LEU A 818 10.44 5.84 -3.82
C LEU A 818 10.18 4.67 -4.79
N GLU A 819 9.51 3.62 -4.31
CA GLU A 819 9.09 2.48 -5.11
C GLU A 819 7.76 2.73 -5.84
N SER A 820 6.89 3.57 -5.29
CA SER A 820 5.55 3.88 -5.83
C SER A 820 5.47 5.23 -6.53
N ASP A 821 6.50 6.06 -6.45
CA ASP A 821 6.54 7.42 -7.00
C ASP A 821 7.62 7.51 -8.09
N VAL A 822 7.24 7.94 -9.29
CA VAL A 822 8.18 8.12 -10.40
C VAL A 822 8.70 9.54 -10.52
N SER A 823 8.16 10.48 -9.74
CA SER A 823 8.62 11.86 -9.72
C SER A 823 10.03 11.97 -9.14
N GLN A 824 10.80 12.91 -9.69
CA GLN A 824 12.12 13.26 -9.16
C GLN A 824 12.08 14.76 -8.90
N TRP A 825 12.27 15.14 -7.64
CA TRP A 825 12.23 16.53 -7.25
C TRP A 825 13.19 16.82 -6.11
N LEU A 826 13.50 18.09 -5.93
CA LEU A 826 14.35 18.55 -4.83
C LEU A 826 13.88 19.89 -4.30
N ILE A 827 14.36 20.21 -3.10
CA ILE A 827 14.25 21.53 -2.50
C ILE A 827 15.63 22.03 -2.06
N SER A 828 15.83 23.35 -2.04
CA SER A 828 17.07 23.98 -1.57
C SER A 828 17.16 24.10 -0.03
N GLU A 829 18.37 24.09 0.52
CA GLU A 829 18.62 24.23 1.97
C GLU A 829 19.86 25.10 2.26
N PRO A 830 19.70 26.23 2.97
CA PRO A 830 18.42 26.92 3.22
C PRO A 830 17.82 27.40 1.89
N GLY A 831 16.51 27.59 1.80
CA GLY A 831 15.98 28.20 0.59
C GLY A 831 14.47 28.23 0.44
N ASN A 832 14.08 28.64 -0.75
CA ASN A 832 12.74 28.96 -1.24
C ASN A 832 12.52 28.35 -2.64
N LYS A 833 13.33 27.34 -3.03
CA LYS A 833 13.29 26.77 -4.37
C LYS A 833 12.82 25.32 -4.34
N PHE A 834 11.87 25.02 -5.20
CA PHE A 834 11.41 23.67 -5.51
C PHE A 834 11.77 23.36 -6.97
N CYS A 835 12.38 22.21 -7.22
CA CYS A 835 12.74 21.82 -8.58
C CYS A 835 12.24 20.42 -8.93
N VAL A 836 11.78 20.26 -10.16
CA VAL A 836 11.46 18.96 -10.78
C VAL A 836 12.55 18.59 -11.75
N ILE A 837 12.98 17.33 -11.73
CA ILE A 837 14.05 16.80 -12.58
C ILE A 837 13.50 15.62 -13.38
N ASP A 838 13.87 15.49 -14.64
CA ASP A 838 13.43 14.39 -15.49
C ASP A 838 14.25 13.09 -15.31
N LYS A 839 15.46 13.20 -14.74
CA LYS A 839 16.38 12.09 -14.49
C LYS A 839 16.55 11.75 -13.01
N PRO A 840 16.58 10.45 -12.65
CA PRO A 840 16.87 10.03 -11.28
C PRO A 840 18.35 10.25 -10.91
N TYR A 841 18.67 10.19 -9.63
CA TYR A 841 20.03 10.32 -9.10
C TYR A 841 20.83 9.02 -9.27
N HIS A 842 21.09 8.67 -10.54
CA HIS A 842 21.90 7.54 -10.95
C HIS A 842 23.18 8.05 -11.62
N LYS A 843 24.25 7.25 -11.67
CA LYS A 843 25.48 7.59 -12.40
C LYS A 843 25.29 7.53 -13.91
N SER A 844 24.37 6.70 -14.41
CA SER A 844 24.06 6.54 -15.84
C SER A 844 23.66 7.85 -16.51
N GLN A 845 22.92 8.73 -15.83
CA GLN A 845 22.49 10.04 -16.38
C GLN A 845 23.64 10.95 -16.81
N THR A 846 24.87 10.71 -16.36
CA THR A 846 26.03 11.46 -16.88
C THR A 846 26.17 11.30 -18.40
N LYS A 847 25.72 10.18 -18.97
CA LYS A 847 25.73 9.88 -20.41
C LYS A 847 24.38 10.12 -21.10
N GLU A 848 23.48 10.87 -20.48
CA GLU A 848 22.12 11.14 -20.99
C GLU A 848 21.82 12.64 -20.91
N PRO A 849 20.96 13.19 -21.77
CA PRO A 849 20.45 14.55 -21.57
C PRO A 849 19.53 14.60 -20.33
N ALA A 850 19.47 15.77 -19.68
CA ALA A 850 18.61 15.98 -18.51
C ALA A 850 18.14 17.43 -18.42
N MET A 851 16.97 17.63 -17.83
CA MET A 851 16.36 18.94 -17.59
C MET A 851 15.83 19.02 -16.15
N ALA A 852 15.96 20.20 -15.55
CA ALA A 852 15.35 20.54 -14.28
C ALA A 852 14.65 21.90 -14.36
N VAL A 853 13.43 21.97 -13.83
CA VAL A 853 12.62 23.19 -13.77
C VAL A 853 12.46 23.58 -12.30
N CYS A 854 12.98 24.74 -11.92
CA CYS A 854 13.02 25.24 -10.55
C CYS A 854 12.12 26.48 -10.38
N ILE A 855 11.17 26.40 -9.47
CA ILE A 855 10.27 27.51 -9.09
C ILE A 855 10.82 28.17 -7.82
N ASP A 856 10.87 29.50 -7.83
CA ASP A 856 11.31 30.32 -6.70
C ASP A 856 10.10 30.83 -5.90
N ASP A 857 9.56 29.97 -5.03
CA ASP A 857 8.36 30.25 -4.24
C ASP A 857 8.46 29.60 -2.85
N ALA A 858 8.35 30.44 -1.81
CA ALA A 858 8.51 30.00 -0.42
C ALA A 858 7.37 29.09 0.07
N THR A 859 6.16 29.27 -0.48
CA THR A 859 4.96 28.51 -0.10
C THR A 859 5.02 27.10 -0.69
N ILE A 860 5.31 26.97 -1.98
CA ILE A 860 5.54 25.68 -2.65
C ILE A 860 6.72 24.96 -1.99
N PHE A 861 7.82 25.67 -1.74
CA PHE A 861 8.95 25.13 -0.98
C PHE A 861 8.49 24.61 0.39
N GLY A 862 7.71 25.39 1.14
CA GLY A 862 7.21 25.04 2.47
C GLY A 862 6.41 23.74 2.47
N HIS A 863 5.48 23.58 1.52
CA HIS A 863 4.66 22.37 1.38
C HIS A 863 5.47 21.12 1.09
N PHE A 864 6.43 21.19 0.17
CA PHE A 864 7.30 20.04 -0.12
C PHE A 864 8.31 19.80 1.01
N ASN A 865 8.78 20.84 1.70
CA ASN A 865 9.64 20.68 2.88
C ASN A 865 8.90 20.04 4.06
N MET A 866 7.59 20.28 4.23
CA MET A 866 6.75 19.55 5.19
C MET A 866 6.56 18.09 4.78
N ALA A 867 6.40 17.82 3.49
CA ALA A 867 6.20 16.46 2.99
C ALA A 867 7.37 15.52 3.30
N LEU A 868 8.59 16.08 3.32
CA LEU A 868 9.81 15.38 3.70
C LEU A 868 9.91 15.04 5.20
N ARG A 869 8.93 15.42 6.03
CA ARG A 869 8.98 15.28 7.50
C ARG A 869 8.22 14.07 8.07
N GLN A 870 7.69 13.15 7.24
CA GLN A 870 6.72 12.19 7.77
C GLN A 870 7.30 10.97 8.52
N LEU A 871 7.47 11.17 9.82
CA LEU A 871 6.89 10.34 10.88
C LEU A 871 6.75 11.27 12.09
N ILE A 872 5.77 12.19 12.04
CA ILE A 872 5.40 13.04 13.17
C ILE A 872 3.88 13.14 13.12
N ALA A 873 3.24 12.89 14.27
CA ALA A 873 1.82 13.12 14.46
C ALA A 873 1.43 14.57 14.05
N PRO A 874 0.17 14.87 13.71
CA PRO A 874 -0.27 16.27 13.62
C PRO A 874 0.18 17.01 14.88
N ALA A 875 0.65 18.26 14.75
CA ALA A 875 1.05 19.06 15.91
C ALA A 875 -0.07 19.00 16.96
N GLN A 876 0.24 18.37 18.09
CA GLN A 876 -0.70 18.24 19.19
C GLN A 876 -0.29 19.30 20.21
N ASN A 877 -1.24 20.14 20.60
CA ASN A 877 -1.02 21.07 21.70
C ASN A 877 -0.99 20.33 23.06
N ALA A 878 -1.40 19.06 23.11
CA ALA A 878 -1.38 18.21 24.28
C ALA A 878 -0.02 17.51 24.45
N GLY A 879 0.46 17.43 25.69
CA GLY A 879 1.74 16.80 26.05
C GLY A 879 1.60 15.43 26.72
N LYS A 880 2.74 14.80 27.02
CA LYS A 880 2.84 13.56 27.81
C LYS A 880 3.70 13.81 29.05
N ALA A 881 3.24 13.41 30.23
CA ALA A 881 3.95 13.56 31.50
C ALA A 881 4.29 12.21 32.15
N LEU A 882 5.42 12.18 32.85
CA LEU A 882 5.72 11.20 33.89
C LEU A 882 5.77 11.98 35.21
N ILE A 883 4.95 11.58 36.18
CA ILE A 883 4.87 12.22 37.50
C ILE A 883 5.30 11.19 38.54
N ALA A 884 6.31 11.51 39.34
CA ALA A 884 6.76 10.66 40.44
C ALA A 884 5.83 10.81 41.66
N GLY A 885 5.41 9.70 42.28
CA GLY A 885 4.56 9.75 43.50
C GLY A 885 3.55 8.61 43.72
N GLY A 886 3.46 7.61 42.85
CA GLY A 886 2.60 6.44 43.02
C GLY A 886 2.96 5.37 41.98
N GLY A 887 2.86 4.09 42.32
CA GLY A 887 3.44 2.97 41.57
C GLY A 887 3.34 3.03 40.04
N ALA A 888 4.39 2.55 39.37
CA ALA A 888 4.51 2.34 37.93
C ALA A 888 3.85 3.44 37.06
N ALA A 889 4.30 4.70 37.18
CA ALA A 889 3.72 5.81 36.43
C ALA A 889 3.81 5.58 34.91
N ALA A 890 2.71 5.17 34.30
CA ALA A 890 2.51 5.18 32.86
C ALA A 890 2.52 6.62 32.33
N TRP A 891 2.75 6.80 31.03
CA TRP A 891 2.61 8.10 30.39
C TRP A 891 1.20 8.66 30.61
N GLN A 892 1.12 9.86 31.18
CA GLN A 892 -0.15 10.56 31.37
C GLN A 892 -0.35 11.59 30.28
N ASN A 893 -1.58 11.70 29.77
CA ASN A 893 -1.95 12.79 28.88
C ASN A 893 -2.04 14.09 29.66
N ILE A 894 -1.35 15.11 29.17
CA ILE A 894 -1.45 16.47 29.68
C ILE A 894 -2.49 17.21 28.81
N ALA A 895 -3.30 18.07 29.43
CA ALA A 895 -4.16 18.99 28.70
C ALA A 895 -3.38 19.89 27.73
N ASP A 896 -4.11 20.57 26.84
CA ASP A 896 -3.56 21.51 25.87
C ASP A 896 -2.66 22.56 26.56
N LEU A 897 -1.37 22.57 26.21
CA LEU A 897 -0.33 23.46 26.75
C LEU A 897 -0.54 24.93 26.37
N THR A 898 -1.45 25.26 25.46
CA THR A 898 -1.82 26.67 25.18
C THR A 898 -2.83 27.22 26.18
N ARG A 899 -3.48 26.36 26.98
CA ARG A 899 -4.43 26.79 28.02
C ARG A 899 -3.66 27.29 29.25
N GLY A 900 -4.13 28.38 29.84
CA GLY A 900 -3.58 28.94 31.08
C GLY A 900 -3.97 28.20 32.36
N ALA A 901 -4.52 26.98 32.28
CA ALA A 901 -4.94 26.17 33.43
C ALA A 901 -5.05 24.69 33.06
N GLY A 902 -5.05 23.81 34.06
CA GLY A 902 -5.36 22.38 33.90
C GLY A 902 -4.19 21.49 33.49
N HIS A 903 -2.94 21.98 33.56
CA HIS A 903 -1.76 21.17 33.28
C HIS A 903 -0.58 21.48 34.22
N ALA A 904 0.35 20.51 34.32
CA ALA A 904 1.44 20.53 35.29
C ALA A 904 2.45 21.67 35.05
N VAL A 905 2.64 22.13 33.80
CA VAL A 905 3.59 23.20 33.48
C VAL A 905 3.10 24.55 33.97
N VAL A 906 1.82 24.89 33.73
CA VAL A 906 1.20 26.11 34.29
C VAL A 906 1.26 26.06 35.81
N LYS A 907 0.89 24.94 36.43
CA LYS A 907 0.87 24.79 37.89
C LYS A 907 2.26 25.02 38.50
N SER A 908 3.31 24.51 37.84
CA SER A 908 4.69 24.70 38.32
C SER A 908 5.21 26.12 38.09
N LEU A 909 4.54 26.92 37.26
CA LEU A 909 4.91 28.30 36.94
C LEU A 909 3.90 29.33 37.46
N GLU A 910 2.97 28.93 38.32
CA GLU A 910 1.88 29.79 38.79
C GLU A 910 2.41 31.10 39.40
N HIS A 911 3.48 31.00 40.19
CA HIS A 911 4.18 32.14 40.81
C HIS A 911 5.16 32.88 39.90
N VAL A 912 5.41 32.36 38.69
CA VAL A 912 6.19 33.03 37.63
C VAL A 912 5.27 33.85 36.73
N ASN A 913 4.02 33.40 36.55
CA ASN A 913 3.05 34.03 35.65
C ASN A 913 2.28 35.20 36.32
N ALA A 914 2.35 35.32 37.64
CA ALA A 914 1.74 36.41 38.39
C ALA A 914 2.66 36.80 39.56
N ALA A 915 2.63 38.09 39.93
CA ALA A 915 3.40 38.55 41.08
C ALA A 915 2.89 37.87 42.36
N ASN A 916 3.80 37.19 43.06
CA ASN A 916 3.53 36.60 44.37
C ASN A 916 4.49 37.24 45.41
N PRO A 917 3.98 37.69 46.57
CA PRO A 917 4.80 38.35 47.57
C PRO A 917 5.79 37.40 48.26
N GLU A 918 5.53 36.10 48.26
CA GLU A 918 6.27 35.08 49.01
C GLU A 918 7.28 34.33 48.15
N ASN A 919 6.88 33.93 46.93
CA ASN A 919 7.77 33.19 46.03
C ASN A 919 8.64 34.11 45.17
N LYS A 920 9.94 33.79 45.11
CA LYS A 920 10.99 34.53 44.39
C LYS A 920 11.72 33.61 43.43
N PHE A 921 12.21 34.14 42.31
CA PHE A 921 12.79 33.33 41.25
C PHE A 921 13.84 34.03 40.38
N ILE A 922 14.72 33.20 39.82
CA ILE A 922 15.60 33.54 38.70
C ILE A 922 15.10 32.81 37.46
N ALA A 923 14.86 33.57 36.39
CA ALA A 923 14.53 33.00 35.09
C ALA A 923 15.67 33.21 34.09
N TYR A 924 16.01 32.15 33.36
CA TYR A 924 17.11 32.14 32.42
C TYR A 924 16.72 31.48 31.10
N ASN A 925 17.09 32.09 29.98
CA ASN A 925 16.80 31.58 28.65
C ASN A 925 17.76 32.22 27.63
N ASN A 926 18.32 31.42 26.72
CA ASN A 926 19.17 31.93 25.66
C ASN A 926 18.42 32.72 24.56
N ILE A 927 17.09 32.60 24.53
CA ILE A 927 16.18 33.42 23.72
C ILE A 927 15.06 33.84 24.68
N PRO A 928 15.24 34.89 25.50
CA PRO A 928 14.22 35.34 26.43
C PRO A 928 12.98 35.87 25.68
N PRO A 929 11.79 35.80 26.27
CA PRO A 929 10.64 36.52 25.74
C PRO A 929 10.88 38.02 25.77
N ASP A 930 10.37 38.74 24.77
CA ASP A 930 10.38 40.21 24.68
C ASP A 930 11.77 40.90 24.70
N VAL A 931 12.86 40.13 24.61
CA VAL A 931 14.22 40.67 24.53
C VAL A 931 14.76 40.51 23.10
N PRO A 932 15.25 41.59 22.45
CA PRO A 932 15.88 41.52 21.14
C PRO A 932 17.02 40.49 21.11
N LYS A 933 17.21 39.78 19.99
CA LYS A 933 18.11 38.61 19.86
C LYS A 933 19.54 38.83 20.42
N ILE A 934 19.75 38.60 21.72
CA ILE A 934 21.06 38.62 22.37
C ILE A 934 21.83 37.36 21.95
N LYS A 935 23.07 37.53 21.49
CA LYS A 935 23.96 36.40 21.17
C LYS A 935 24.58 35.86 22.45
N THR A 936 24.06 34.74 22.96
CA THR A 936 24.73 33.94 23.99
C THR A 936 25.23 32.62 23.42
N LYS A 937 26.30 32.07 24.01
CA LYS A 937 26.80 30.73 23.68
C LYS A 937 26.12 29.63 24.49
N SER A 938 25.43 29.95 25.57
CA SER A 938 24.69 28.96 26.36
C SER A 938 23.35 28.64 25.71
N ASN A 939 22.89 27.40 25.86
CA ASN A 939 21.57 26.97 25.42
C ASN A 939 20.61 26.70 26.59
N SER A 940 21.13 26.77 27.82
CA SER A 940 20.40 26.49 29.06
C SER A 940 19.19 27.41 29.20
N LYS A 941 18.06 26.82 29.58
CA LYS A 941 16.80 27.54 29.88
C LYS A 941 16.11 26.92 31.09
N GLY A 942 15.44 27.74 31.87
CA GLY A 942 14.77 27.28 33.08
C GLY A 942 14.39 28.40 34.02
N VAL A 943 13.82 27.99 35.15
CA VAL A 943 13.44 28.85 36.26
C VAL A 943 13.84 28.18 37.56
N LEU A 944 14.55 28.90 38.42
CA LEU A 944 14.88 28.49 39.78
C LEU A 944 14.05 29.34 40.75
N MET A 945 13.19 28.71 41.52
CA MET A 945 12.24 29.37 42.44
C MET A 945 12.50 28.94 43.88
N MET A 946 12.25 29.85 44.81
CA MET A 946 12.34 29.62 46.26
C MET A 946 11.26 30.45 46.98
N ASN A 947 10.85 29.99 48.16
CA ASN A 947 10.12 30.80 49.12
C ASN A 947 11.08 31.19 50.26
N PRO A 948 11.55 32.45 50.34
CA PRO A 948 12.46 32.87 51.42
C PRO A 948 11.85 32.81 52.83
N ARG A 949 10.53 32.63 52.95
CA ARG A 949 9.83 32.56 54.25
C ARG A 949 9.67 31.13 54.77
N VAL A 950 9.84 30.11 53.92
CA VAL A 950 9.56 28.72 54.26
C VAL A 950 10.80 27.89 53.98
N ALA A 951 11.36 27.32 55.05
CA ALA A 951 12.52 26.45 54.95
C ALA A 951 12.24 25.27 54.02
N ASP A 952 13.20 24.96 53.15
CA ASP A 952 13.15 23.81 52.22
C ASP A 952 12.07 23.86 51.13
N GLU A 953 11.46 25.03 50.88
CA GLU A 953 10.50 25.22 49.79
C GLU A 953 11.16 25.85 48.55
N ALA A 954 11.65 25.01 47.65
CA ALA A 954 12.22 25.43 46.39
C ALA A 954 11.86 24.52 45.22
N SER A 955 11.92 25.06 44.00
CA SER A 955 11.70 24.28 42.78
C SER A 955 12.60 24.74 41.63
N TRP A 956 12.96 23.80 40.77
CA TRP A 956 13.81 24.05 39.62
C TRP A 956 13.20 23.42 38.36
N ILE A 957 12.96 24.26 37.37
CA ILE A 957 12.43 23.88 36.06
C ILE A 957 13.53 24.03 35.03
N VAL A 958 13.73 22.98 34.23
CA VAL A 958 14.62 22.98 33.06
C VAL A 958 13.79 22.68 31.82
N HIS A 959 13.93 23.48 30.75
CA HIS A 959 13.15 23.30 29.53
C HIS A 959 13.93 23.62 28.26
N THR A 960 13.34 23.30 27.11
CA THR A 960 13.95 23.55 25.78
C THR A 960 13.29 24.68 24.99
N VAL A 961 12.16 25.22 25.48
CA VAL A 961 11.32 26.22 24.79
C VAL A 961 11.98 27.62 24.73
N PRO A 962 12.30 28.16 23.53
CA PRO A 962 12.72 29.55 23.38
C PRO A 962 11.53 30.52 23.55
N GLY A 963 11.79 31.72 24.06
CA GLY A 963 10.75 32.74 24.29
C GLY A 963 9.83 32.44 25.47
N PHE A 964 10.27 31.65 26.45
CA PHE A 964 9.45 31.15 27.55
C PHE A 964 10.26 31.03 28.86
N PRO A 965 9.62 31.13 30.05
CA PRO A 965 8.31 31.74 30.30
C PRO A 965 8.36 33.27 30.28
N THR A 966 7.20 33.92 30.13
CA THR A 966 7.08 35.37 30.33
C THR A 966 7.01 35.68 31.83
N ALA A 967 8.06 36.28 32.38
CA ALA A 967 8.11 36.61 33.80
C ALA A 967 7.05 37.65 34.18
N LEU A 968 6.33 37.39 35.27
CA LEU A 968 5.28 38.23 35.88
C LEU A 968 4.14 38.59 34.92
N ARG A 969 3.84 37.71 33.96
CA ARG A 969 2.74 37.89 32.99
C ARG A 969 1.94 36.61 32.83
N VAL A 970 0.68 36.77 32.43
CA VAL A 970 -0.25 35.67 32.13
C VAL A 970 0.44 34.63 31.25
N TYR A 971 0.26 33.36 31.63
CA TYR A 971 0.85 32.23 30.94
C TYR A 971 0.55 32.27 29.43
N ALA A 972 1.61 32.23 28.63
CA ALA A 972 1.52 32.11 27.18
C ALA A 972 2.59 31.15 26.67
N PHE A 973 2.17 30.09 25.98
CA PHE A 973 3.08 29.21 25.26
C PHE A 973 3.43 29.82 23.88
N PRO A 974 4.71 29.93 23.48
CA PRO A 974 5.08 30.58 22.23
C PRO A 974 4.47 29.89 20.98
N PRO A 975 3.70 30.59 20.13
CA PRO A 975 3.02 29.96 18.99
C PRO A 975 3.97 29.28 17.98
N ALA A 976 5.17 29.84 17.79
CA ALA A 976 6.19 29.28 16.91
C ALA A 976 6.75 27.93 17.38
N GLU A 977 6.56 27.59 18.65
CA GLU A 977 7.10 26.41 19.30
C GLU A 977 6.04 25.30 19.46
N ILE A 978 4.76 25.58 19.22
CA ILE A 978 3.66 24.58 19.21
C ILE A 978 3.92 23.44 18.19
N GLN A 979 4.63 23.74 17.11
CA GLN A 979 4.94 22.80 16.05
C GLN A 979 6.18 21.92 16.33
N LYS A 980 6.80 22.07 17.52
CA LYS A 980 8.03 21.36 17.88
C LYS A 980 7.87 20.56 19.17
N GLY A 981 8.56 19.43 19.24
CA GLY A 981 8.74 18.65 20.46
C GLY A 981 9.65 19.38 21.43
N HIS A 982 9.20 19.52 22.67
CA HIS A 982 9.94 20.12 23.77
C HIS A 982 9.99 19.20 24.98
N LEU A 983 11.02 19.38 25.81
CA LEU A 983 11.19 18.64 27.05
C LEU A 983 11.12 19.62 28.21
N PHE A 984 10.41 19.22 29.27
CA PHE A 984 10.35 19.89 30.56
C PHE A 984 10.77 18.91 31.65
N ILE A 985 11.60 19.38 32.57
CA ILE A 985 11.91 18.72 33.83
C ILE A 985 11.52 19.70 34.92
N CYS A 986 10.61 19.29 35.80
CA CYS A 986 10.20 20.07 36.97
C CYS A 986 10.62 19.30 38.22
N LEU A 987 11.45 19.89 39.05
CA LEU A 987 11.97 19.28 40.29
C LEU A 987 11.55 20.14 41.47
N THR A 988 10.94 19.53 42.48
CA THR A 988 10.88 20.12 43.82
C THR A 988 12.21 19.83 44.51
N VAL A 989 12.94 20.85 44.93
CA VAL A 989 14.29 20.73 45.50
C VAL A 989 14.30 21.33 46.90
N LYS A 990 15.20 20.86 47.75
CA LYS A 990 15.42 21.51 49.04
C LYS A 990 16.08 22.86 48.82
N GLU A 991 15.77 23.80 49.68
CA GLU A 991 16.32 25.15 49.63
C GLU A 991 17.85 25.13 49.84
N SER A 992 18.37 24.17 50.63
CA SER A 992 19.81 23.93 50.81
C SER A 992 20.55 23.58 49.51
N GLU A 993 19.85 23.03 48.50
CA GLU A 993 20.46 22.58 47.24
C GLU A 993 20.64 23.72 46.23
N ILE A 994 20.05 24.89 46.49
CA ILE A 994 20.06 26.04 45.56
C ILE A 994 21.48 26.51 45.25
N ASP A 995 22.38 26.56 46.22
CA ASP A 995 23.76 27.02 45.97
C ASP A 995 24.54 26.03 45.09
N ALA A 996 24.27 24.72 45.24
CA ALA A 996 24.83 23.68 44.37
C ALA A 996 24.30 23.79 42.93
N ILE A 997 22.99 24.04 42.76
CA ILE A 997 22.39 24.32 41.46
C ILE A 997 23.01 25.59 40.87
N ALA A 998 23.11 26.68 41.65
CA ALA A 998 23.69 27.94 41.22
C ALA A 998 25.15 27.79 40.76
N MET A 999 25.94 26.95 41.44
CA MET A 999 27.32 26.63 41.03
C MET A 999 27.35 26.03 39.62
N THR A 1000 26.45 25.10 39.32
CA THR A 1000 26.39 24.42 38.02
C THR A 1000 25.86 25.32 36.90
N LEU A 1001 24.85 26.16 37.20
CA LEU A 1001 24.32 27.16 36.28
C LEU A 1001 25.39 28.20 35.96
N ARG A 1002 26.14 28.68 36.96
CA ARG A 1002 27.24 29.64 36.76
C ARG A 1002 28.25 29.11 35.75
N ILE A 1003 28.67 27.84 35.85
CA ILE A 1003 29.59 27.21 34.88
C ILE A 1003 28.98 27.12 33.47
N ALA A 1004 27.67 26.89 33.36
CA ALA A 1004 26.94 26.82 32.08
C ALA A 1004 26.64 28.20 31.46
N THR A 1005 26.91 29.28 32.20
CA THR A 1005 26.78 30.69 31.80
C THR A 1005 25.46 31.00 31.05
N PRO A 1006 24.28 30.68 31.62
CA PRO A 1006 23.01 31.00 31.00
C PRO A 1006 22.78 32.51 30.98
N LEU A 1007 21.90 32.96 30.09
CA LEU A 1007 21.44 34.35 30.09
C LEU A 1007 20.28 34.48 31.08
N LEU A 1008 20.51 35.18 32.20
CA LEU A 1008 19.46 35.56 33.15
C LEU A 1008 18.70 36.75 32.57
N TYR A 1009 17.37 36.71 32.58
CA TYR A 1009 16.53 37.81 32.10
C TYR A 1009 15.52 38.30 33.16
N HIS A 1010 15.39 37.58 34.28
CA HIS A 1010 14.63 38.00 35.44
C HIS A 1010 15.29 37.46 36.72
N ASN A 1011 15.31 38.28 37.76
CA ASN A 1011 15.74 37.92 39.11
C ASN A 1011 15.05 38.86 40.10
N ASP A 1012 14.22 38.31 41.00
CA ASP A 1012 13.61 39.05 42.10
C ASP A 1012 13.97 38.46 43.47
N ILE A 1013 14.99 37.60 43.53
CA ILE A 1013 15.49 37.04 44.79
C ILE A 1013 16.10 38.16 45.64
N PRO A 1014 15.69 38.32 46.91
CA PRO A 1014 16.20 39.34 47.82
C PRO A 1014 17.73 39.30 47.99
N GLU A 1015 18.36 40.46 48.14
CA GLU A 1015 19.82 40.55 48.26
C GLU A 1015 20.38 39.78 49.47
N ASN A 1016 19.66 39.71 50.59
CA ASN A 1016 20.07 38.91 51.74
C ASN A 1016 20.16 37.41 51.39
N GLU A 1017 19.20 36.89 50.61
CA GLU A 1017 19.22 35.52 50.12
C GLU A 1017 20.36 35.29 49.13
N ILE A 1018 20.59 36.23 48.22
CA ILE A 1018 21.69 36.19 47.26
C ILE A 1018 23.05 36.18 47.99
N ASN A 1019 23.24 37.09 48.95
CA ASN A 1019 24.50 37.28 49.68
C ASN A 1019 24.80 36.12 50.64
N SER A 1020 23.78 35.42 51.15
CA SER A 1020 23.96 34.23 51.97
C SER A 1020 24.52 33.03 51.18
N ARG A 1021 24.45 33.07 49.83
CA ARG A 1021 24.76 31.95 48.93
C ARG A 1021 25.85 32.35 47.92
N PRO A 1022 27.13 32.01 48.17
CA PRO A 1022 28.25 32.51 47.39
C PRO A 1022 28.18 32.20 45.88
N ASN A 1023 27.61 31.05 45.47
CA ASN A 1023 27.48 30.73 44.05
C ASN A 1023 26.26 31.40 43.42
N LEU A 1024 25.18 31.57 44.19
CA LEU A 1024 24.00 32.32 43.76
C LEU A 1024 24.35 33.80 43.52
N GLN A 1025 25.08 34.42 44.45
CA GLN A 1025 25.62 35.77 44.30
C GLN A 1025 26.42 35.92 43.01
N LYS A 1026 27.38 35.03 42.78
CA LYS A 1026 28.22 35.07 41.57
C LYS A 1026 27.42 34.82 40.29
N LEU A 1027 26.34 34.04 40.35
CA LEU A 1027 25.44 33.81 39.22
C LEU A 1027 24.62 35.07 38.92
N ALA A 1028 24.00 35.68 39.94
CA ALA A 1028 23.19 36.89 39.83
C ALA A 1028 24.00 38.09 39.29
N GLU A 1029 25.25 38.23 39.73
CA GLU A 1029 26.18 39.28 39.26
C GLU A 1029 26.81 39.00 37.89
N GLY A 1030 26.53 37.84 37.27
CA GLY A 1030 27.08 37.47 35.96
C GLY A 1030 28.59 37.20 35.94
N ARG A 1031 29.20 36.84 37.08
CA ARG A 1031 30.66 36.59 37.16
C ARG A 1031 31.05 35.31 36.41
N SER A 1032 31.66 35.50 35.24
CA SER A 1032 32.05 34.42 34.30
C SER A 1032 33.55 34.07 34.28
N ARG A 1033 34.38 34.67 35.16
CA ARG A 1033 35.80 34.29 35.28
C ARG A 1033 35.93 32.99 36.08
N PHE A 1034 36.23 31.90 35.38
CA PHE A 1034 36.50 30.59 35.99
C PHE A 1034 38.01 30.32 36.02
N MET A 1035 38.55 30.07 37.22
CA MET A 1035 39.78 29.29 37.41
C MET A 1035 39.43 27.79 37.32
N PRO A 1036 40.35 26.91 36.90
CA PRO A 1036 40.11 25.47 36.92
C PRO A 1036 39.60 24.98 38.30
N PRO A 1037 38.68 24.00 38.34
CA PRO A 1037 38.24 23.15 37.22
C PRO A 1037 37.19 23.81 36.31
N LEU A 1038 37.37 23.65 35.00
CA LEU A 1038 36.48 24.20 33.96
C LEU A 1038 35.22 23.34 33.72
N THR A 1039 35.02 22.31 34.53
CA THR A 1039 33.87 21.38 34.54
C THR A 1039 33.49 21.07 35.99
N VAL A 1040 32.20 20.99 36.28
CA VAL A 1040 31.68 20.65 37.62
C VAL A 1040 30.66 19.51 37.51
N ALA A 1041 30.56 18.72 38.58
CA ALA A 1041 29.51 17.73 38.79
C ALA A 1041 28.98 17.93 40.21
N GLN A 1042 27.68 18.13 40.37
CA GLN A 1042 27.02 18.20 41.66
C GLN A 1042 25.91 17.14 41.73
N GLU A 1043 25.66 16.59 42.90
CA GLU A 1043 24.51 15.73 43.16
C GLU A 1043 23.61 16.44 44.16
N ILE A 1044 22.33 16.54 43.83
CA ILE A 1044 21.29 17.11 44.69
C ILE A 1044 20.21 16.05 44.93
N SER A 1045 19.41 16.23 45.98
CA SER A 1045 18.22 15.41 46.21
C SER A 1045 16.94 16.25 46.08
N THR A 1046 15.92 15.68 45.43
CA THR A 1046 14.58 16.29 45.41
C THR A 1046 13.95 16.29 46.82
N ALA A 1047 13.03 17.23 47.06
CA ALA A 1047 12.32 17.33 48.33
C ALA A 1047 11.31 16.17 48.50
N GLY A 1048 11.18 15.64 49.73
CA GLY A 1048 10.26 14.55 50.09
C GLY A 1048 10.94 13.28 50.62
N PRO A 1049 10.19 12.37 51.29
CA PRO A 1049 10.73 11.11 51.80
C PRO A 1049 11.27 10.22 50.67
N GLY A 1050 12.55 9.86 50.72
CA GLY A 1050 13.19 9.05 49.68
C GLY A 1050 13.45 9.79 48.36
N GLY A 1051 13.58 11.13 48.40
CA GLY A 1051 13.79 11.99 47.24
C GLY A 1051 14.81 11.45 46.21
N LEU A 1052 14.48 11.62 44.93
CA LEU A 1052 15.30 11.22 43.78
C LEU A 1052 16.66 11.92 43.79
N LYS A 1053 17.72 11.16 43.49
CA LYS A 1053 19.07 11.69 43.26
C LYS A 1053 19.16 12.30 41.86
N VAL A 1054 19.60 13.54 41.79
CA VAL A 1054 19.78 14.27 40.53
C VAL A 1054 21.23 14.74 40.43
N ALA A 1055 21.94 14.30 39.39
CA ALA A 1055 23.31 14.73 39.11
C ALA A 1055 23.32 15.80 38.01
N ILE A 1056 23.99 16.92 38.27
CA ILE A 1056 24.12 18.05 37.34
C ILE A 1056 25.56 18.14 36.88
N TYR A 1057 25.79 18.07 35.57
CA TYR A 1057 27.10 18.17 34.95
C TYR A 1057 27.17 19.44 34.10
N SER A 1058 28.12 20.33 34.40
CA SER A 1058 28.32 21.54 33.62
C SER A 1058 29.76 21.69 33.15
N LYS A 1059 29.95 22.29 31.97
CA LYS A 1059 31.25 22.75 31.48
C LYS A 1059 31.18 24.20 31.04
N SER A 1060 32.28 24.92 31.26
CA SER A 1060 32.43 26.30 30.79
C SER A 1060 32.81 26.36 29.30
N GLU A 1061 32.71 27.56 28.72
CA GLU A 1061 33.18 27.83 27.35
C GLU A 1061 34.69 27.66 27.17
N LYS A 1062 35.48 27.85 28.25
CA LYS A 1062 36.93 27.66 28.23
C LYS A 1062 37.31 26.16 28.21
N SER A 1063 36.41 25.29 28.64
CA SER A 1063 36.63 23.85 28.62
C SER A 1063 36.60 23.31 27.19
N ARG A 1064 37.71 22.70 26.76
CA ARG A 1064 37.83 21.97 25.48
C ARG A 1064 37.20 20.58 25.52
N TYR A 1065 36.57 20.19 26.63
CA TYR A 1065 35.98 18.86 26.76
C TYR A 1065 34.67 18.75 25.99
N ASP A 1066 34.50 17.59 25.37
CA ASP A 1066 33.24 17.13 24.81
C ASP A 1066 32.31 16.72 25.97
N ILE A 1067 31.14 17.36 26.11
CA ILE A 1067 30.21 17.09 27.23
C ILE A 1067 29.75 15.63 27.25
N TYR A 1068 29.52 15.01 26.10
CA TYR A 1068 29.04 13.62 26.01
C TYR A 1068 30.15 12.64 26.37
N ARG A 1069 31.27 12.67 25.66
CA ARG A 1069 32.34 11.68 25.80
C ARG A 1069 33.25 11.94 26.99
N ARG A 1070 33.72 13.19 27.15
CA ARG A 1070 34.77 13.51 28.14
C ARG A 1070 34.21 13.84 29.52
N VAL A 1071 32.93 14.22 29.60
CA VAL A 1071 32.24 14.46 30.88
C VAL A 1071 31.30 13.31 31.18
N LEU A 1072 30.20 13.13 30.43
CA LEU A 1072 29.13 12.19 30.77
C LEU A 1072 29.57 10.73 30.73
N VAL A 1073 30.15 10.20 29.64
CA VAL A 1073 30.61 8.80 29.57
C VAL A 1073 31.67 8.47 30.63
N LYS A 1074 32.54 9.45 30.96
CA LYS A 1074 33.56 9.27 32.00
C LYS A 1074 32.96 9.28 33.42
N LYS A 1075 32.04 10.20 33.70
CA LYS A 1075 31.42 10.36 35.03
C LYS A 1075 30.36 9.29 35.31
N LEU A 1076 29.49 8.99 34.34
CA LEU A 1076 28.47 7.94 34.43
C LEU A 1076 29.06 6.52 34.43
N LYS A 1077 30.30 6.37 33.97
CA LYS A 1077 31.00 5.08 33.86
C LYS A 1077 30.26 4.01 33.03
N ALA A 1078 29.34 4.42 32.14
CA ALA A 1078 28.50 3.53 31.34
C ALA A 1078 28.53 3.89 29.84
N SER A 1079 28.05 2.99 28.98
CA SER A 1079 27.67 3.38 27.61
C SER A 1079 26.44 4.28 27.67
N ILE A 1080 26.22 5.09 26.63
CA ILE A 1080 25.04 5.98 26.57
C ILE A 1080 24.33 5.82 25.23
N LYS A 1081 22.99 5.85 25.25
CA LYS A 1081 22.14 6.06 24.06
C LYS A 1081 21.67 7.49 24.05
N VAL A 1082 21.86 8.20 22.94
CA VAL A 1082 21.65 9.65 22.85
C VAL A 1082 20.65 10.01 21.75
N TRP A 1083 19.61 10.75 22.11
CA TRP A 1083 18.71 11.48 21.22
C TRP A 1083 19.17 12.93 21.09
N THR A 1084 19.64 13.31 19.92
CA THR A 1084 20.21 14.64 19.67
C THR A 1084 20.36 14.89 18.17
N THR A 1085 20.24 16.15 17.76
CA THR A 1085 20.71 16.58 16.44
C THR A 1085 22.24 16.48 16.37
N ARG A 1086 22.79 16.38 15.15
CA ARG A 1086 24.21 16.07 14.94
C ARG A 1086 24.83 16.96 13.88
N ASP A 1087 26.13 17.18 14.02
CA ASP A 1087 26.94 17.62 12.89
C ASP A 1087 27.54 16.43 12.15
N LYS A 1088 28.12 16.66 10.97
CA LYS A 1088 28.68 15.58 10.13
C LYS A 1088 30.00 15.00 10.66
N THR A 1089 30.53 15.55 11.75
CA THR A 1089 31.89 15.27 12.22
C THR A 1089 31.91 14.30 13.40
N LEU A 1090 30.93 14.40 14.30
CA LEU A 1090 30.78 13.46 15.41
C LEU A 1090 29.91 12.28 14.99
N LYS A 1091 30.48 11.08 15.06
CA LYS A 1091 29.81 9.80 14.81
C LYS A 1091 29.66 9.04 16.13
N SER A 1092 28.95 7.92 16.11
CA SER A 1092 28.99 6.94 17.21
C SER A 1092 30.45 6.62 17.57
N ASP A 1093 30.79 6.73 18.85
CA ASP A 1093 32.18 6.61 19.32
C ASP A 1093 32.35 5.33 20.15
N CYS A 1094 33.33 4.49 19.76
CA CYS A 1094 33.75 3.27 20.47
C CYS A 1094 35.18 3.38 21.02
N ARG A 1095 35.78 4.57 21.04
CA ARG A 1095 37.20 4.76 21.41
C ARG A 1095 37.48 4.60 22.91
N ILE A 1096 36.46 4.44 23.74
CA ILE A 1096 36.63 4.11 25.16
C ILE A 1096 36.40 2.61 25.28
N LEU A 1097 37.42 1.87 25.71
CA LEU A 1097 37.33 0.42 25.91
C LEU A 1097 36.08 0.13 26.77
N ASN A 1098 35.18 -0.71 26.27
CA ASN A 1098 33.94 -1.14 26.93
C ASN A 1098 32.87 -0.04 27.20
N ARG A 1099 32.98 1.18 26.64
CA ARG A 1099 31.93 2.22 26.75
C ARG A 1099 31.69 2.92 25.41
N ASN A 1100 30.45 2.89 24.95
CA ASN A 1100 30.08 3.41 23.62
C ASN A 1100 29.08 4.55 23.71
N ILE A 1101 29.16 5.47 22.75
CA ILE A 1101 28.09 6.44 22.46
C ILE A 1101 27.27 5.87 21.30
N LYS A 1102 26.06 5.39 21.62
CA LYS A 1102 25.07 4.94 20.65
C LYS A 1102 24.12 6.07 20.36
N LEU A 1103 23.77 6.25 19.10
CA LEU A 1103 22.91 7.35 18.69
C LEU A 1103 21.54 6.79 18.33
N VAL A 1104 20.50 7.30 18.98
CA VAL A 1104 19.11 6.89 18.75
C VAL A 1104 18.73 7.28 17.31
N ALA A 1105 18.10 6.35 16.61
CA ALA A 1105 17.66 6.55 15.23
C ALA A 1105 16.38 7.37 15.21
N SER A 1106 16.35 8.41 14.37
CA SER A 1106 15.12 9.14 14.05
C SER A 1106 14.32 8.35 13.01
N PRO A 1107 12.97 8.26 13.13
CA PRO A 1107 12.11 8.86 14.16
C PRO A 1107 11.97 7.97 15.42
N ILE A 1108 11.56 8.58 16.53
CA ILE A 1108 11.16 7.89 17.78
C ILE A 1108 9.64 7.95 17.96
N ALA A 1109 9.11 7.13 18.86
CA ALA A 1109 7.72 7.22 19.31
C ALA A 1109 7.66 7.35 20.84
N VAL A 1110 7.04 8.41 21.33
CA VAL A 1110 6.74 8.66 22.75
C VAL A 1110 5.28 8.29 22.98
N ASP A 1111 5.01 7.14 23.59
CA ASP A 1111 3.65 6.66 23.86
C ASP A 1111 2.70 6.73 22.62
N ASN A 1112 3.15 6.13 21.52
CA ASN A 1112 2.49 6.15 20.20
C ASN A 1112 2.43 7.53 19.48
N GLN A 1113 3.03 8.58 20.04
CA GLN A 1113 3.24 9.87 19.35
C GLN A 1113 4.62 9.91 18.69
N ALA A 1114 4.67 10.02 17.36
CA ALA A 1114 5.93 10.06 16.63
C ALA A 1114 6.63 11.42 16.76
N SER A 1115 7.95 11.41 16.97
CA SER A 1115 8.82 12.58 17.03
C SER A 1115 10.10 12.34 16.21
N SER A 1116 10.60 13.37 15.53
CA SER A 1116 11.81 13.30 14.71
C SER A 1116 12.84 14.35 15.12
N LEU A 1117 14.12 14.12 14.83
CA LEU A 1117 15.18 15.09 15.10
C LEU A 1117 15.01 16.45 14.38
N GLU A 1118 14.11 16.52 13.38
CA GLU A 1118 13.78 17.75 12.65
C GLU A 1118 12.65 18.56 13.30
N SER A 1119 11.79 17.91 14.08
CA SER A 1119 10.68 18.54 14.79
C SER A 1119 10.87 18.58 16.29
N ASP A 1120 11.90 17.94 16.83
CA ASP A 1120 12.16 17.85 18.27
C ASP A 1120 13.42 18.62 18.61
N VAL A 1121 13.31 19.61 19.49
CA VAL A 1121 14.45 20.40 19.96
C VAL A 1121 14.98 19.92 21.30
N SER A 1122 14.50 18.79 21.81
CA SER A 1122 15.08 18.14 23.00
C SER A 1122 16.39 17.44 22.68
N GLN A 1123 17.25 17.37 23.69
CA GLN A 1123 18.41 16.49 23.69
C GLN A 1123 18.40 15.71 25.00
N TRP A 1124 18.46 14.39 24.90
CA TRP A 1124 18.46 13.53 26.07
C TRP A 1124 19.29 12.28 25.84
N LEU A 1125 19.72 11.64 26.93
CA LEU A 1125 20.40 10.36 26.89
C LEU A 1125 19.97 9.44 28.03
N ILE A 1126 20.29 8.15 27.86
CA ILE A 1126 20.13 7.11 28.89
C ILE A 1126 21.41 6.27 29.00
N SER A 1127 21.68 5.71 30.17
CA SER A 1127 22.87 4.87 30.43
C SER A 1127 22.65 3.38 30.13
N GLU A 1128 23.71 2.67 29.68
CA GLU A 1128 23.70 1.22 29.41
C GLU A 1128 24.99 0.52 29.92
N PRO A 1129 24.87 -0.48 30.83
CA PRO A 1129 23.71 -0.74 31.69
C PRO A 1129 23.51 0.42 32.68
N GLY A 1130 22.29 0.66 33.12
CA GLY A 1130 22.02 1.69 34.12
C GLY A 1130 20.54 2.06 34.26
N ASN A 1131 20.29 3.05 35.10
CA ASN A 1131 18.98 3.55 35.52
C ASN A 1131 18.91 5.09 35.45
N LYS A 1132 19.77 5.72 34.64
CA LYS A 1132 19.88 7.18 34.56
C LYS A 1132 19.33 7.72 33.25
N PHE A 1133 18.50 8.74 33.34
CA PHE A 1133 18.03 9.57 32.23
C PHE A 1133 18.62 10.97 32.37
N CYS A 1134 19.15 11.56 31.30
CA CYS A 1134 19.68 12.91 31.33
C CYS A 1134 19.09 13.80 30.24
N ALA A 1135 18.69 15.02 30.59
CA ALA A 1135 18.45 16.10 29.63
C ALA A 1135 19.71 16.94 29.46
N ILE A 1136 19.98 17.38 28.24
CA ILE A 1136 21.20 18.12 27.87
C ILE A 1136 20.78 19.36 27.09
N ASP A 1137 21.43 20.49 27.32
CA ASP A 1137 21.10 21.75 26.63
C ASP A 1137 21.80 21.91 25.27
N LYS A 1138 22.86 21.14 25.03
CA LYS A 1138 23.68 21.21 23.82
C LYS A 1138 23.57 19.96 22.96
N PRO A 1139 23.39 20.11 21.64
CA PRO A 1139 23.39 18.97 20.73
C PRO A 1139 24.79 18.37 20.58
N TYR A 1140 24.84 17.12 20.12
CA TYR A 1140 26.08 16.39 19.81
C TYR A 1140 26.73 16.88 18.51
N HIS A 1141 27.18 18.14 18.54
CA HIS A 1141 27.95 18.80 17.49
C HIS A 1141 29.38 18.98 17.98
N LYS A 1142 30.36 19.20 17.11
CA LYS A 1142 31.76 19.48 17.50
C LYS A 1142 31.91 20.88 18.10
N SER A 1143 31.04 21.82 17.74
CA SER A 1143 31.05 23.19 18.25
C SER A 1143 30.88 23.27 19.77
N GLN A 1144 30.13 22.35 20.39
CA GLN A 1144 29.95 22.29 21.85
C GLN A 1144 31.26 22.19 22.63
N THR A 1145 32.34 21.67 22.03
CA THR A 1145 33.67 21.65 22.68
C THR A 1145 34.24 23.06 22.93
N LYS A 1146 33.62 24.11 22.37
CA LYS A 1146 33.97 25.52 22.55
C LYS A 1146 32.82 26.35 23.12
N GLU A 1147 31.74 25.72 23.55
CA GLU A 1147 30.55 26.36 24.10
C GLU A 1147 30.29 25.82 25.52
N PRO A 1148 29.68 26.59 26.41
CA PRO A 1148 29.25 26.06 27.70
C PRO A 1148 28.10 25.06 27.48
N ALA A 1149 28.00 24.07 28.36
CA ALA A 1149 26.96 23.03 28.29
C ALA A 1149 26.58 22.54 29.69
N MET A 1150 25.33 22.11 29.85
CA MET A 1150 24.78 21.54 31.07
C MET A 1150 23.98 20.27 30.76
N ALA A 1151 24.07 19.29 31.65
CA ALA A 1151 23.26 18.09 31.63
C ALA A 1151 22.69 17.82 33.03
N VAL A 1152 21.39 17.54 33.11
CA VAL A 1152 20.67 17.19 34.33
C VAL A 1152 20.25 15.72 34.24
N CYS A 1153 20.80 14.89 35.11
CA CYS A 1153 20.65 13.44 35.10
C CYS A 1153 19.86 12.96 36.32
N ILE A 1154 18.70 12.36 36.08
CA ILE A 1154 17.83 11.78 37.11
C ILE A 1154 18.15 10.29 37.25
N ASP A 1155 18.34 9.84 38.48
CA ASP A 1155 18.56 8.45 38.83
C ASP A 1155 17.22 7.77 39.21
N ASP A 1156 16.48 7.30 38.20
CA ASP A 1156 15.18 6.65 38.37
C ASP A 1156 14.97 5.55 37.33
N ALA A 1157 14.73 4.32 37.79
CA ALA A 1157 14.59 3.15 36.93
C ALA A 1157 13.32 3.19 36.06
N THR A 1158 12.26 3.86 36.51
CA THR A 1158 10.98 3.96 35.80
C THR A 1158 11.11 4.92 34.62
N ILE A 1159 11.64 6.13 34.86
CA ILE A 1159 11.93 7.13 33.82
C ILE A 1159 12.93 6.55 32.83
N PHE A 1160 14.01 5.93 33.30
CA PHE A 1160 14.95 5.23 32.44
C PHE A 1160 14.26 4.16 31.57
N GLY A 1161 13.39 3.33 32.16
CA GLY A 1161 12.66 2.27 31.47
C GLY A 1161 11.81 2.79 30.31
N HIS A 1162 11.12 3.90 30.51
CA HIS A 1162 10.33 4.57 29.45
C HIS A 1162 11.20 5.10 28.32
N PHE A 1163 12.26 5.85 28.63
CA PHE A 1163 13.17 6.38 27.61
C PHE A 1163 14.00 5.29 26.92
N ASN A 1164 14.26 4.16 27.58
CA ASN A 1164 14.91 3.01 26.97
C ASN A 1164 14.01 2.30 25.96
N ARG A 1165 12.68 2.27 26.18
CA ARG A 1165 11.71 1.80 25.19
C ARG A 1165 11.65 2.74 23.98
N ILE A 1166 11.68 4.06 24.22
CA ILE A 1166 11.74 5.08 23.16
C ILE A 1166 13.02 4.92 22.32
N GLY A 1167 14.17 4.69 22.96
CA GLY A 1167 15.49 4.56 22.34
C GLY A 1167 15.90 3.16 21.88
N GLN A 1168 14.94 2.25 21.60
CA GLN A 1168 15.25 0.87 21.19
C GLN A 1168 16.01 0.80 19.85
N ASN A 1169 15.69 1.69 18.91
CA ASN A 1169 16.35 1.78 17.61
C ASN A 1169 17.56 2.73 17.70
N TRP A 1170 18.75 2.23 17.37
CA TRP A 1170 19.98 3.01 17.34
C TRP A 1170 20.83 2.61 16.13
N GLU A 1171 21.63 3.54 15.61
CA GLU A 1171 22.41 3.33 14.39
C GLU A 1171 23.60 2.37 14.62
N GLU A 1172 23.71 1.30 13.80
CA GLU A 1172 24.83 0.33 13.89
C GLU A 1172 26.19 1.05 13.86
N LEU A 1173 27.05 0.72 14.84
CA LEU A 1173 28.41 1.23 14.95
C LEU A 1173 29.20 0.90 13.66
N GLN A 1174 29.79 1.90 13.02
CA GLN A 1174 30.88 1.62 12.06
C GLN A 1174 32.05 1.06 12.87
N PRO A 1175 32.59 -0.14 12.54
CA PRO A 1175 33.80 -0.63 13.20
C PRO A 1175 34.89 0.42 13.02
N ALA A 1176 35.53 0.81 14.12
CA ALA A 1176 36.75 1.57 14.06
C ALA A 1176 37.72 0.81 13.15
N LYS A 1177 38.27 1.46 12.13
CA LYS A 1177 39.51 0.96 11.53
C LYS A 1177 40.51 0.90 12.68
N MET A 1178 40.80 -0.30 13.18
CA MET A 1178 42.03 -0.52 13.92
C MET A 1178 43.14 -0.12 12.98
N PHE A 1179 43.78 1.02 13.26
CA PHE A 1179 45.16 1.18 12.88
C PHE A 1179 45.92 0.26 13.81
N ASN A 1180 46.25 -0.94 13.33
CA ASN A 1180 47.39 -1.67 13.87
C ASN A 1180 48.62 -0.86 13.45
N ASN A 1181 49.40 -0.42 14.44
CA ASN A 1181 50.85 -0.48 14.27
C ASN A 1181 51.26 -1.95 14.27
#